data_AF-A0A660ZCR9-F1
#
_entry.id   AF-A0A660ZCR9-F1
#
_cell.length_a   1.000
_cell.length_b   1.000
_cell.length_c   1.000
_cell.angle_alpha   90.00
_cell.angle_beta   90.00
_cell.angle_gamma   90.00
#
_symmetry.space_group_name_H-M   'P 1'
#
loop_
_entity.id
_entity.type
_entity.pdbx_description
1 polymer ?
#
loop_
_entity_poly.entity_id
_entity_poly.type
_entity_poly.pdbx_seq_one_letter_code
_entity_poly.pdbx_strand_id
1 'polypeptide(L)'
;DLDVLGLTNSSENNKTLREYILEAFQSGTVRDDPCLAINGEIVPVFYLDEDPWDGQSKLPPIGEHLKKIPTLQSDPKWVAGQWCNLPKEAERCTVCGLRPQGPSKKSRDRKMCDVCEQRREDRAKEWATQKLNTTVWIDEVTDKNGRIALIVGKFDLQNWLTGDLVRSLAVRDPEKVSDKTKTDKIGKNPSFARLRRIWETTRKFWKDVAPPSRDKNTVDSQPSLSNSLAGEIVGQAGPRLEIRGIPKEIIQNGKLGEFHAYELVLPNNVKIAVLWDPPNKRLITLENLVYTARNLGWNLPKRRENESKKNYEKRLHKEAADFVRNALHDKTVSLNIPPKYGTESETITTFKAQASEILDSFYTPLIPILAEPQVFMAIVPANKAFEVVKAIKTKYEREMGKVRNRLPLHIGVVYAYRKMPLRAILDAGRRMLKQKWNNKRWEVVCPARKLIEKGDKLPERFHDDQNGQFKEWFEVLIRQGNRTLTWYVPAKMGDGVTDDHWYPYVFLESSSEPTDRSRYYKAISPWNPSHSWLVHAGELKPGDKIYFTPATFDFEFLDTNARRFEIAYDKDGKRKNSLTKPYLLDEVEILDKIWKFITQEQNGKPRLSTTQIFALREMIETKREEWFDEPHNSLADENFKKFCHDLFVNAQWQWGKPDKSKLQWLADMAVRGYFTDAVYLFHHVMKEKPEGEE
;
A
#
# COMPACT_ATOMS: atom_id res chain seq x y z
N ASP A 1 -13.97 42.99 8.72
CA ASP A 1 -13.12 41.86 8.28
C ASP A 1 -11.65 42.26 8.33
N LEU A 2 -10.93 41.72 9.31
CA LEU A 2 -9.48 41.89 9.41
C LEU A 2 -8.85 40.92 8.41
N ASP A 3 -8.06 41.38 7.44
CA ASP A 3 -7.28 40.48 6.59
C ASP A 3 -6.12 39.88 7.40
N VAL A 4 -6.42 38.83 8.17
CA VAL A 4 -5.45 38.13 9.03
C VAL A 4 -4.25 37.65 8.22
N LEU A 5 -4.47 37.27 6.95
CA LEU A 5 -3.41 36.81 6.06
C LEU A 5 -2.52 37.97 5.58
N GLY A 6 -3.05 39.20 5.55
CA GLY A 6 -2.34 40.44 5.24
C GLY A 6 -1.68 41.12 6.45
N LEU A 7 -1.80 40.56 7.67
CA LEU A 7 -1.12 41.09 8.85
C LEU A 7 0.40 40.94 8.71
N THR A 8 1.12 42.04 8.88
CA THR A 8 2.58 42.10 8.85
C THR A 8 3.15 42.09 10.27
N ASN A 9 4.25 41.36 10.48
CA ASN A 9 5.01 41.48 11.72
C ASN A 9 5.99 42.67 11.62
N SER A 10 5.71 43.77 12.32
CA SER A 10 6.57 44.96 12.32
C SER A 10 7.94 44.75 12.99
N SER A 11 8.16 43.60 13.65
CA SER A 11 9.44 43.23 14.28
C SER A 11 10.31 42.28 13.45
N GLU A 12 9.77 41.67 12.38
CA GLU A 12 10.50 40.76 11.49
C GLU A 12 10.12 40.99 10.02
N ASN A 13 11.00 41.65 9.26
CA ASN A 13 10.97 41.76 7.79
C ASN A 13 9.69 42.31 7.11
N ASN A 14 8.69 42.81 7.86
CA ASN A 14 7.41 43.32 7.32
C ASN A 14 6.63 42.33 6.43
N LYS A 15 6.92 41.02 6.54
CA LYS A 15 6.21 40.00 5.76
C LYS A 15 4.82 39.73 6.35
N THR A 16 3.86 39.54 5.46
CA THR A 16 2.51 39.10 5.78
C THR A 16 2.49 37.62 6.16
N LEU A 17 1.51 37.17 6.95
CA LEU A 17 1.30 35.74 7.23
C LEU A 17 1.14 34.92 5.93
N ARG A 18 0.49 35.48 4.90
CA ARG A 18 0.39 34.88 3.58
C ARG A 18 1.76 34.64 2.96
N GLU A 19 2.64 35.63 2.99
CA GLU A 19 4.01 35.52 2.46
C GLU A 19 4.81 34.47 3.22
N TYR A 20 4.72 34.40 4.54
CA TYR A 20 5.38 33.34 5.30
C TYR A 20 4.91 31.94 4.90
N ILE A 21 3.60 31.73 4.71
CA ILE A 21 3.10 30.40 4.31
C ILE A 21 3.47 30.08 2.86
N LEU A 22 3.41 31.06 1.95
CA LEU A 22 3.83 30.89 0.57
C LEU A 22 5.33 30.59 0.49
N GLU A 23 6.17 31.29 1.26
CA GLU A 23 7.60 31.02 1.35
C GLU A 23 7.89 29.63 1.92
N ALA A 24 7.16 29.19 2.94
CA ALA A 24 7.27 27.83 3.45
C ALA A 24 6.89 26.79 2.39
N PHE A 25 5.87 27.07 1.57
CA PHE A 25 5.46 26.20 0.45
C PHE A 25 6.44 26.28 -0.75
N GLN A 26 7.15 27.40 -0.88
CA GLN A 26 8.20 27.64 -1.87
C GLN A 26 9.58 27.19 -1.39
N SER A 27 9.75 26.81 -0.12
CA SER A 27 11.00 26.26 0.40
C SER A 27 11.37 25.03 -0.45
N GLY A 28 12.57 25.10 -1.02
CA GLY A 28 12.90 24.44 -2.29
C GLY A 28 12.92 22.91 -2.28
N THR A 29 13.42 22.37 -3.39
CA THR A 29 13.56 20.91 -3.58
C THR A 29 14.71 20.33 -2.74
N VAL A 30 15.30 19.21 -3.17
CA VAL A 30 16.29 18.40 -2.42
C VAL A 30 17.47 19.21 -1.84
N ARG A 31 17.74 20.41 -2.35
CA ARG A 31 18.88 21.26 -1.95
C ARG A 31 18.51 22.69 -1.54
N ASP A 32 17.24 22.96 -1.27
CA ASP A 32 16.75 24.30 -0.97
C ASP A 32 17.06 25.33 -2.09
N ASP A 33 17.30 24.85 -3.33
CA ASP A 33 17.44 25.67 -4.53
C ASP A 33 16.08 26.33 -4.85
N PRO A 34 15.98 27.67 -4.73
CA PRO A 34 14.73 28.40 -5.01
C PRO A 34 14.27 28.26 -6.45
N CYS A 35 15.17 28.07 -7.42
CA CYS A 35 14.84 27.92 -8.83
C CYS A 35 14.09 26.61 -9.12
N LEU A 36 14.26 25.62 -8.26
CA LEU A 36 13.59 24.33 -8.36
C LEU A 36 12.31 24.26 -7.51
N ALA A 37 11.96 25.30 -6.75
CA ALA A 37 10.74 25.34 -5.95
C ALA A 37 9.48 25.09 -6.77
N ILE A 38 8.41 24.59 -6.13
CA ILE A 38 7.08 24.36 -6.76
C ILE A 38 6.34 25.71 -6.93
N ASN A 39 7.07 26.79 -7.14
CA ASN A 39 6.53 28.14 -7.18
C ASN A 39 5.62 28.34 -8.39
N GLY A 40 4.40 28.83 -8.15
CA GLY A 40 3.36 29.03 -9.17
C GLY A 40 2.80 27.75 -9.82
N GLU A 41 3.51 26.62 -9.72
CA GLU A 41 3.06 25.31 -10.21
C GLU A 41 1.89 24.77 -9.38
N ILE A 42 2.03 24.83 -8.06
CA ILE A 42 1.01 24.46 -7.10
C ILE A 42 0.93 25.60 -6.12
N VAL A 43 -0.22 26.27 -6.09
CA VAL A 43 -0.48 27.38 -5.19
C VAL A 43 -1.45 26.89 -4.12
N PRO A 44 -1.09 26.99 -2.83
CA PRO A 44 -2.02 26.68 -1.76
C PRO A 44 -3.19 27.67 -1.79
N VAL A 45 -4.42 27.14 -1.69
CA VAL A 45 -5.62 27.95 -1.52
C VAL A 45 -5.79 28.23 -0.04
N PHE A 46 -5.72 29.51 0.32
CA PHE A 46 -5.99 29.97 1.68
C PHE A 46 -7.45 30.35 1.80
N TYR A 47 -8.10 29.87 2.86
CA TYR A 47 -9.37 30.39 3.31
C TYR A 47 -9.28 30.57 4.82
N LEU A 48 -9.93 31.61 5.33
CA LEU A 48 -10.16 31.79 6.75
C LEU A 48 -11.54 31.21 7.07
N ASP A 49 -11.68 30.65 8.26
CA ASP A 49 -13.00 30.26 8.74
C ASP A 49 -13.81 31.53 9.01
N GLU A 50 -15.09 31.53 8.63
CA GLU A 50 -16.01 32.66 8.83
C GLU A 50 -16.11 33.00 10.33
N ASP A 51 -16.17 31.96 11.16
CA ASP A 51 -16.13 32.07 12.61
C ASP A 51 -14.73 31.72 13.13
N PRO A 52 -14.04 32.64 13.84
CA PRO A 52 -12.76 32.33 14.45
C PRO A 52 -12.96 31.28 15.56
N TRP A 53 -12.03 30.33 15.62
CA TRP A 53 -12.00 29.37 16.72
C TRP A 53 -11.50 30.05 18.01
N ASP A 54 -12.34 30.07 19.04
CA ASP A 54 -12.04 30.69 20.35
C ASP A 54 -11.00 29.96 21.21
N GLY A 55 -10.48 28.83 20.71
CA GLY A 55 -9.47 28.03 21.40
C GLY A 55 -9.97 27.20 22.58
N GLN A 56 -11.25 27.33 22.98
CA GLN A 56 -11.71 26.82 24.27
C GLN A 56 -13.07 26.10 24.22
N SER A 57 -14.11 26.67 23.60
CA SER A 57 -15.49 26.19 23.78
C SER A 57 -15.99 25.23 22.70
N LYS A 58 -15.48 25.36 21.47
CA LYS A 58 -15.87 24.53 20.32
C LYS A 58 -14.69 23.71 19.80
N LEU A 59 -14.96 22.66 19.04
CA LEU A 59 -13.90 22.02 18.25
C LEU A 59 -13.60 22.87 17.02
N PRO A 60 -12.34 22.96 16.59
CA PRO A 60 -12.04 23.49 15.27
C PRO A 60 -12.71 22.57 14.21
N PRO A 61 -13.22 23.12 13.10
CA PRO A 61 -13.97 22.38 12.08
C PRO A 61 -13.04 21.53 11.17
N ILE A 62 -12.06 20.84 11.77
CA ILE A 62 -11.06 20.00 11.07
C ILE A 62 -11.73 18.96 10.19
N GLY A 63 -12.79 18.30 10.69
CA GLY A 63 -13.55 17.31 9.92
C GLY A 63 -14.15 17.90 8.64
N GLU A 64 -14.65 19.13 8.66
CA GLU A 64 -15.18 19.81 7.47
C GLU A 64 -14.06 20.19 6.50
N HIS A 65 -12.92 20.66 7.01
CA HIS A 65 -11.74 20.98 6.19
C HIS A 65 -11.23 19.76 5.43
N LEU A 66 -11.27 18.57 6.03
CA LEU A 66 -10.83 17.34 5.39
C LEU A 66 -11.82 16.78 4.36
N LYS A 67 -13.08 17.20 4.41
CA LYS A 67 -14.07 16.90 3.36
C LYS A 67 -13.84 17.76 2.11
N LYS A 68 -13.23 18.94 2.25
CA LYS A 68 -12.90 19.80 1.11
C LYS A 68 -11.87 19.09 0.25
N ILE A 69 -12.20 18.89 -1.02
CA ILE A 69 -11.23 18.37 -2.00
C ILE A 69 -10.27 19.52 -2.31
N PRO A 70 -8.96 19.39 -2.01
CA PRO A 70 -8.01 20.43 -2.35
C PRO A 70 -8.01 20.62 -3.87
N THR A 71 -8.31 21.84 -4.32
CA THR A 71 -8.15 22.21 -5.72
C THR A 71 -6.66 22.42 -5.97
N LEU A 72 -6.06 21.56 -6.80
CA LEU A 72 -4.74 21.82 -7.34
C LEU A 72 -4.86 23.02 -8.27
N GLN A 73 -4.39 24.18 -7.83
CA GLN A 73 -4.35 25.40 -8.62
C GLN A 73 -2.91 25.75 -8.97
N SER A 74 -2.70 26.20 -10.19
CA SER A 74 -1.46 26.84 -10.64
C SER A 74 -1.75 28.32 -10.81
N ASP A 75 -0.77 29.20 -10.54
CA ASP A 75 -0.92 30.63 -10.77
C ASP A 75 -0.99 30.91 -12.29
N PRO A 76 -2.14 31.39 -12.83
CA PRO A 76 -2.28 31.63 -14.26
C PRO A 76 -1.29 32.67 -14.79
N LYS A 77 -0.94 33.71 -14.00
CA LYS A 77 0.02 34.73 -14.41
C LYS A 77 1.42 34.15 -14.48
N TRP A 78 1.80 33.36 -13.47
CA TRP A 78 3.06 32.63 -13.47
C TRP A 78 3.15 31.68 -14.66
N VAL A 79 2.10 30.87 -14.92
CA VAL A 79 2.04 29.96 -16.07
C VAL A 79 2.19 30.77 -17.36
N ALA A 80 1.41 31.83 -17.56
CA ALA A 80 1.52 32.69 -18.75
C ALA A 80 2.96 33.23 -18.94
N GLY A 81 3.61 33.66 -17.85
CA GLY A 81 5.01 34.08 -17.85
C GLY A 81 5.99 33.00 -18.32
N GLN A 82 5.73 31.72 -18.02
CA GLN A 82 6.53 30.60 -18.54
C GLN A 82 6.42 30.44 -20.06
N TRP A 83 5.37 30.98 -20.68
CA TRP A 83 5.10 30.88 -22.12
C TRP A 83 5.40 32.19 -22.89
N CYS A 84 5.84 33.24 -22.19
CA CYS A 84 6.27 34.49 -22.81
C CYS A 84 7.62 34.33 -23.54
N ASN A 85 7.79 35.04 -24.66
CA ASN A 85 9.06 35.12 -25.40
C ASN A 85 9.66 33.77 -25.85
N LEU A 86 8.81 32.77 -26.10
CA LEU A 86 9.27 31.47 -26.61
C LEU A 86 9.61 31.54 -28.10
N PRO A 87 10.64 30.81 -28.57
CA PRO A 87 10.78 30.51 -29.99
C PRO A 87 9.49 29.80 -30.47
N LYS A 88 9.02 30.10 -31.69
CA LYS A 88 7.76 29.54 -32.22
C LYS A 88 7.79 28.00 -32.16
N GLU A 89 6.63 27.42 -31.79
CA GLU A 89 6.36 25.97 -31.64
C GLU A 89 6.96 25.26 -30.42
N ALA A 90 6.80 25.84 -29.22
CA ALA A 90 7.09 25.11 -27.98
C ALA A 90 5.93 24.17 -27.59
N GLU A 91 6.23 22.90 -27.36
CA GLU A 91 5.29 21.94 -26.79
C GLU A 91 5.27 22.00 -25.26
N ARG A 92 4.23 21.42 -24.64
CA ARG A 92 4.08 21.33 -23.19
C ARG A 92 4.99 20.25 -22.59
N CYS A 93 5.60 20.53 -21.45
CA CYS A 93 6.36 19.56 -20.66
C CYS A 93 5.47 18.38 -20.24
N THR A 94 5.90 17.16 -20.55
CA THR A 94 5.17 15.92 -20.25
C THR A 94 5.14 15.55 -18.77
N VAL A 95 5.96 16.19 -17.94
CA VAL A 95 6.08 15.92 -16.50
C VAL A 95 5.15 16.80 -15.69
N CYS A 96 5.36 18.12 -15.71
CA CYS A 96 4.52 19.04 -14.95
C CYS A 96 3.21 19.37 -15.66
N GLY A 97 3.16 19.31 -17.00
CA GLY A 97 1.99 19.75 -17.77
C GLY A 97 1.75 21.26 -17.73
N LEU A 98 2.69 22.06 -17.22
CA LEU A 98 2.55 23.51 -17.02
C LEU A 98 3.53 24.33 -17.86
N ARG A 99 4.82 23.98 -17.80
CA ARG A 99 5.89 24.71 -18.51
C ARG A 99 6.05 24.24 -19.97
N PRO A 100 6.59 25.08 -20.87
CA PRO A 100 7.08 24.62 -22.17
C PRO A 100 8.25 23.64 -22.01
N GLN A 101 8.50 22.82 -23.02
CA GLN A 101 9.72 22.03 -23.10
C GLN A 101 10.93 22.98 -23.13
N GLY A 102 11.96 22.68 -22.34
CA GLY A 102 13.10 23.58 -22.13
C GLY A 102 13.98 23.69 -23.38
N PRO A 103 14.64 24.83 -23.64
CA PRO A 103 15.49 25.02 -24.84
C PRO A 103 16.74 24.12 -24.85
N SER A 104 17.17 23.60 -23.70
CA SER A 104 18.31 22.70 -23.64
C SER A 104 18.03 21.46 -24.52
N LYS A 105 19.06 20.98 -25.24
CA LYS A 105 18.95 19.76 -26.07
C LYS A 105 18.36 18.60 -25.25
N LYS A 106 18.85 18.49 -24.02
CA LYS A 106 18.46 17.51 -23.01
C LYS A 106 16.97 17.57 -22.63
N SER A 107 16.42 18.75 -22.39
CA SER A 107 14.99 18.93 -22.09
C SER A 107 14.09 18.68 -23.30
N ARG A 108 14.47 19.17 -24.48
CA ARG A 108 13.78 18.86 -25.75
C ARG A 108 13.76 17.37 -26.02
N ASP A 109 14.89 16.70 -25.84
CA ASP A 109 14.99 15.27 -26.11
C ASP A 109 14.06 14.45 -25.21
N ARG A 110 13.87 14.88 -23.97
CA ARG A 110 12.99 14.19 -23.01
C ARG A 110 11.55 14.68 -23.04
N LYS A 111 11.22 15.69 -23.84
CA LYS A 111 9.92 16.38 -23.84
C LYS A 111 9.58 16.93 -22.44
N MET A 112 10.56 17.54 -21.78
CA MET A 112 10.46 18.09 -20.42
C MET A 112 10.91 19.54 -20.37
N CYS A 113 10.56 20.26 -19.30
CA CYS A 113 11.16 21.56 -18.99
C CYS A 113 12.45 21.37 -18.18
N ASP A 114 13.36 22.34 -18.25
CA ASP A 114 14.65 22.29 -17.54
C ASP A 114 14.48 22.12 -16.03
N VAL A 115 13.45 22.74 -15.43
CA VAL A 115 13.15 22.57 -13.98
C VAL A 115 12.79 21.13 -13.62
N CYS A 116 11.91 20.48 -14.39
CA CYS A 116 11.54 19.08 -14.13
C CYS A 116 12.70 18.13 -14.37
N GLU A 117 13.55 18.48 -15.33
CA GLU A 117 14.75 17.73 -15.63
C GLU A 117 15.74 17.82 -14.46
N GLN A 118 16.08 19.03 -14.02
CA GLN A 118 17.05 19.26 -12.95
C GLN A 118 16.59 18.66 -11.62
N ARG A 119 15.28 18.70 -11.32
CA ARG A 119 14.69 17.99 -10.16
C ARG A 119 14.95 16.48 -10.17
N ARG A 120 14.97 15.86 -11.36
CA ARG A 120 15.23 14.41 -11.50
C ARG A 120 16.71 14.13 -11.36
N GLU A 121 17.55 14.92 -12.00
CA GLU A 121 19.01 14.84 -11.87
C GLU A 121 19.44 14.96 -10.40
N ASP A 122 18.85 15.90 -9.66
CA ASP A 122 19.16 16.09 -8.25
C ASP A 122 18.85 14.88 -7.38
N ARG A 123 17.70 14.24 -7.64
CA ARG A 123 17.30 13.01 -6.95
C ARG A 123 18.22 11.83 -7.33
N ALA A 124 18.61 11.73 -8.60
CA ALA A 124 19.51 10.67 -9.07
C ALA A 124 20.93 10.85 -8.53
N LYS A 125 21.43 12.09 -8.46
CA LYS A 125 22.72 12.45 -7.85
C LYS A 125 22.75 12.11 -6.36
N GLU A 126 21.77 12.57 -5.60
CA GLU A 126 21.63 12.25 -4.17
C GLU A 126 21.63 10.73 -3.94
N TRP A 127 20.86 9.98 -4.75
CA TRP A 127 20.85 8.53 -4.71
C TRP A 127 22.23 7.91 -4.98
N ALA A 128 22.87 8.28 -6.11
CA ALA A 128 24.13 7.68 -6.56
C ALA A 128 25.31 7.96 -5.62
N THR A 129 25.26 9.09 -4.90
CA THR A 129 26.37 9.59 -4.07
C THR A 129 26.18 9.35 -2.58
N GLN A 130 24.93 9.28 -2.08
CA GLN A 130 24.65 9.27 -0.64
C GLN A 130 23.68 8.16 -0.20
N LYS A 131 22.83 7.61 -1.08
CA LYS A 131 21.70 6.75 -0.67
C LYS A 131 21.61 5.43 -1.43
N LEU A 132 22.76 4.78 -1.65
CA LEU A 132 22.84 3.48 -2.33
C LEU A 132 22.13 2.35 -1.55
N ASN A 133 21.84 2.49 -0.26
CA ASN A 133 21.06 1.50 0.50
C ASN A 133 19.53 1.54 0.22
N THR A 134 19.08 2.45 -0.63
CA THR A 134 17.68 2.59 -1.07
C THR A 134 17.59 2.61 -2.60
N THR A 135 16.38 2.71 -3.13
CA THR A 135 16.16 2.87 -4.57
C THR A 135 15.16 3.99 -4.88
N VAL A 136 15.39 4.65 -6.02
CA VAL A 136 14.46 5.58 -6.65
C VAL A 136 14.01 5.07 -8.03
N TRP A 137 14.42 3.86 -8.40
CA TRP A 137 14.28 3.27 -9.73
C TRP A 137 13.24 2.14 -9.69
N ILE A 138 12.19 2.27 -10.51
CA ILE A 138 11.13 1.26 -10.56
C ILE A 138 11.66 -0.11 -10.99
N ASP A 139 12.63 -0.14 -11.92
CA ASP A 139 13.21 -1.38 -12.43
C ASP A 139 13.96 -2.18 -11.34
N GLU A 140 14.45 -1.53 -10.27
CA GLU A 140 15.05 -2.20 -9.10
C GLU A 140 14.02 -2.78 -8.13
N VAL A 141 12.81 -2.22 -8.08
CA VAL A 141 11.72 -2.69 -7.22
C VAL A 141 11.02 -3.93 -7.80
N THR A 142 11.31 -4.29 -9.04
CA THR A 142 10.64 -5.41 -9.71
C THR A 142 10.90 -6.74 -9.02
N ASP A 143 9.93 -7.65 -9.09
CA ASP A 143 10.17 -9.05 -8.74
C ASP A 143 11.02 -9.77 -9.81
N LYS A 144 11.31 -11.06 -9.58
CA LYS A 144 12.03 -11.91 -10.54
C LYS A 144 11.36 -12.04 -11.92
N ASN A 145 10.13 -11.55 -12.09
CA ASN A 145 9.34 -11.61 -13.33
C ASN A 145 9.14 -10.22 -13.97
N GLY A 146 9.79 -9.18 -13.45
CA GLY A 146 9.68 -7.82 -13.99
C GLY A 146 8.35 -7.13 -13.64
N ARG A 147 7.75 -7.49 -12.50
CA ARG A 147 6.46 -6.97 -12.02
C ARG A 147 6.62 -6.21 -10.70
N ILE A 148 5.80 -5.18 -10.54
CA ILE A 148 5.72 -4.34 -9.34
C ILE A 148 4.28 -4.31 -8.82
N ALA A 149 4.11 -3.85 -7.58
CA ALA A 149 2.83 -3.56 -6.99
C ALA A 149 2.85 -2.22 -6.26
N LEU A 150 1.85 -1.37 -6.53
CA LEU A 150 1.55 -0.20 -5.71
C LEU A 150 0.55 -0.62 -4.63
N ILE A 151 0.97 -0.59 -3.38
CA ILE A 151 0.09 -0.71 -2.22
C ILE A 151 -0.46 0.67 -1.89
N VAL A 152 -1.77 0.77 -1.72
CA VAL A 152 -2.45 1.96 -1.23
C VAL A 152 -3.22 1.63 0.06
N GLY A 153 -3.25 2.56 1.00
CA GLY A 153 -3.96 2.41 2.27
C GLY A 153 -4.79 3.64 2.62
N LYS A 154 -5.95 3.44 3.25
CA LYS A 154 -6.82 4.53 3.71
C LYS A 154 -7.48 4.22 5.06
N PHE A 155 -7.33 5.12 6.03
CA PHE A 155 -8.18 5.14 7.22
C PHE A 155 -9.42 6.01 6.98
N ASP A 156 -10.56 5.64 7.56
CA ASP A 156 -11.71 6.55 7.67
C ASP A 156 -11.62 7.36 8.97
N LEU A 157 -11.10 8.59 8.85
CA LEU A 157 -10.93 9.51 9.97
C LEU A 157 -12.05 10.53 10.09
N GLN A 158 -13.05 10.53 9.20
CA GLN A 158 -14.03 11.61 9.08
C GLN A 158 -14.73 11.88 10.42
N ASN A 159 -15.40 10.86 10.99
CA ASN A 159 -16.15 10.98 12.24
C ASN A 159 -15.27 11.02 13.49
N TRP A 160 -13.98 10.68 13.36
CA TRP A 160 -13.00 10.85 14.43
C TRP A 160 -12.55 12.30 14.55
N LEU A 161 -12.35 12.97 13.41
CA LEU A 161 -11.85 14.34 13.34
C LEU A 161 -12.96 15.40 13.45
N THR A 162 -14.23 15.02 13.29
CA THR A 162 -15.38 15.82 13.78
C THR A 162 -15.56 15.72 15.30
N GLY A 163 -14.94 14.72 15.95
CA GLY A 163 -15.05 14.48 17.39
C GLY A 163 -16.22 13.59 17.81
N ASP A 164 -17.11 13.20 16.91
CA ASP A 164 -18.27 12.35 17.21
C ASP A 164 -17.84 10.99 17.79
N LEU A 165 -16.87 10.34 17.14
CA LEU A 165 -16.33 9.07 17.61
C LEU A 165 -15.38 9.22 18.81
N VAL A 166 -14.87 10.41 19.12
CA VAL A 166 -14.12 10.61 20.37
C VAL A 166 -15.05 10.44 21.58
N ARG A 167 -16.31 10.86 21.46
CA ARG A 167 -17.35 10.65 22.49
C ARG A 167 -17.69 9.17 22.68
N SER A 168 -17.34 8.32 21.72
CA SER A 168 -17.46 6.85 21.82
C SER A 168 -16.30 6.18 22.57
N LEU A 169 -15.43 6.95 23.23
CA LEU A 169 -14.41 6.43 24.14
C LEU A 169 -14.86 6.64 25.59
N ALA A 170 -14.81 5.60 26.42
CA ALA A 170 -15.30 5.69 27.78
C ALA A 170 -14.30 6.39 28.73
N VAL A 171 -14.82 7.06 29.75
CA VAL A 171 -14.07 7.63 30.88
C VAL A 171 -14.54 6.98 32.19
N ARG A 172 -13.98 5.83 32.54
CA ARG A 172 -14.39 5.07 33.72
C ARG A 172 -13.29 5.01 34.77
N ASP A 173 -13.71 5.04 36.03
CA ASP A 173 -12.92 4.60 37.18
C ASP A 173 -13.05 3.07 37.28
N PRO A 174 -11.97 2.31 37.07
CA PRO A 174 -12.01 0.85 37.08
C PRO A 174 -12.43 0.25 38.43
N GLU A 175 -12.23 0.98 39.54
CA GLU A 175 -12.65 0.53 40.88
C GLU A 175 -14.17 0.64 41.10
N LYS A 176 -14.88 1.36 40.23
CA LYS A 176 -16.33 1.63 40.34
C LYS A 176 -17.16 1.00 39.22
N VAL A 177 -16.62 0.03 38.49
CA VAL A 177 -17.28 -0.58 37.31
C VAL A 177 -18.62 -1.25 37.66
N SER A 178 -18.83 -1.69 38.90
CA SER A 178 -20.06 -2.31 39.40
C SER A 178 -21.10 -1.32 39.94
N ASP A 179 -20.73 -0.05 40.15
CA ASP A 179 -21.63 0.96 40.73
C ASP A 179 -22.54 1.57 39.65
N LYS A 180 -23.74 1.00 39.51
CA LYS A 180 -24.78 1.44 38.56
C LYS A 180 -25.32 2.85 38.85
N THR A 181 -24.99 3.45 40.00
CA THR A 181 -25.59 4.72 40.46
C THR A 181 -24.77 5.96 40.08
N LYS A 182 -23.56 5.80 39.54
CA LYS A 182 -22.63 6.88 39.16
C LYS A 182 -22.36 6.97 37.66
N THR A 183 -23.34 6.63 36.82
CA THR A 183 -23.24 6.73 35.36
C THR A 183 -23.32 8.18 34.86
N ASP A 184 -22.43 9.05 35.32
CA ASP A 184 -22.40 10.46 34.91
C ASP A 184 -21.63 10.62 33.59
N LYS A 185 -22.37 10.77 32.47
CA LYS A 185 -21.90 11.32 31.17
C LYS A 185 -20.51 10.84 30.71
N ILE A 186 -20.35 9.54 30.47
CA ILE A 186 -19.05 8.86 30.41
C ILE A 186 -18.42 8.80 28.99
N GLY A 187 -18.67 9.78 28.12
CA GLY A 187 -17.97 9.90 26.84
C GLY A 187 -16.79 10.88 26.93
N LYS A 188 -15.62 10.54 26.37
CA LYS A 188 -14.51 11.50 26.29
C LYS A 188 -14.97 12.75 25.52
N ASN A 189 -14.74 13.92 26.11
CA ASN A 189 -14.94 15.17 25.39
C ASN A 189 -13.87 15.31 24.30
N PRO A 190 -14.27 15.60 23.05
CA PRO A 190 -13.30 15.88 22.01
C PRO A 190 -12.54 17.18 22.34
N SER A 191 -11.28 17.26 21.94
CA SER A 191 -10.46 18.47 22.04
C SER A 191 -9.42 18.47 20.93
N PHE A 192 -8.90 19.64 20.55
CA PHE A 192 -7.86 19.74 19.51
C PHE A 192 -6.68 18.79 19.77
N ALA A 193 -6.18 18.74 21.01
CA ALA A 193 -5.10 17.82 21.39
C ALA A 193 -5.45 16.34 21.17
N ARG A 194 -6.70 15.93 21.40
CA ARG A 194 -7.14 14.55 21.13
C ARG A 194 -7.24 14.27 19.63
N LEU A 195 -7.79 15.21 18.85
CA LEU A 195 -7.87 15.08 17.39
C LEU A 195 -6.46 15.00 16.76
N ARG A 196 -5.54 15.85 17.24
CA ARG A 196 -4.13 15.82 16.84
C ARG A 196 -3.46 14.49 17.18
N ARG A 197 -3.70 13.92 18.36
CA ARG A 197 -3.16 12.59 18.72
C ARG A 197 -3.68 11.49 17.79
N ILE A 198 -4.97 11.51 17.43
CA ILE A 198 -5.54 10.55 16.47
C ILE A 198 -4.81 10.66 15.13
N TRP A 199 -4.67 11.89 14.62
CA TRP A 199 -3.96 12.22 13.39
C TRP A 199 -2.50 11.76 13.41
N GLU A 200 -1.77 12.07 14.49
CA GLU A 200 -0.37 11.65 14.65
C GLU A 200 -0.23 10.13 14.79
N THR A 201 -1.18 9.47 15.45
CA THR A 201 -1.17 8.01 15.63
C THR A 201 -1.33 7.29 14.29
N THR A 202 -2.28 7.68 13.45
CA THR A 202 -2.45 7.04 12.13
C THR A 202 -1.34 7.43 11.16
N ARG A 203 -0.76 8.63 11.28
CA ARG A 203 0.44 9.01 10.53
C ARG A 203 1.63 8.15 10.94
N LYS A 204 1.84 7.94 12.25
CA LYS A 204 2.89 7.07 12.78
C LYS A 204 2.70 5.62 12.30
N PHE A 205 1.47 5.11 12.33
CA PHE A 205 1.15 3.79 11.78
C PHE A 205 1.71 3.61 10.37
N TRP A 206 1.48 4.57 9.47
CA TRP A 206 1.97 4.50 8.09
C TRP A 206 3.49 4.69 7.96
N LYS A 207 4.10 5.54 8.79
CA LYS A 207 5.55 5.70 8.82
C LYS A 207 6.27 4.44 9.29
N ASP A 208 5.72 3.73 10.27
CA ASP A 208 6.23 2.43 10.70
C ASP A 208 6.10 1.39 9.57
N VAL A 209 5.08 1.51 8.70
CA VAL A 209 4.89 0.63 7.55
C VAL A 209 5.95 0.85 6.48
N ALA A 210 6.09 2.09 5.98
CA ALA A 210 7.15 2.48 5.04
C ALA A 210 7.37 4.00 5.07
N PRO A 211 8.47 4.49 5.69
CA PRO A 211 8.70 5.92 5.88
C PRO A 211 9.23 6.60 4.59
N PRO A 212 8.65 7.73 4.15
CA PRO A 212 9.14 8.48 3.00
C PRO A 212 10.43 9.26 3.32
N SER A 213 11.37 9.28 2.39
CA SER A 213 12.75 9.80 2.59
C SER A 213 12.89 11.31 2.83
N ARG A 214 11.80 12.08 2.90
CA ARG A 214 11.81 13.57 2.85
C ARG A 214 11.09 14.26 4.01
N ASP A 215 10.73 13.55 5.07
CA ASP A 215 10.09 14.22 6.21
C ASP A 215 11.15 14.97 7.05
N LYS A 216 11.52 16.18 6.61
CA LYS A 216 12.43 17.09 7.32
C LYS A 216 11.89 17.48 8.73
N ASN A 217 10.61 17.22 9.00
CA ASN A 217 9.89 17.65 10.20
C ASN A 217 9.78 16.59 11.32
N THR A 218 10.63 15.55 11.33
CA THR A 218 10.65 14.61 12.47
C THR A 218 11.94 14.62 13.26
N VAL A 219 11.80 15.06 14.50
CA VAL A 219 12.68 14.77 15.64
C VAL A 219 12.57 13.27 15.94
N ASP A 220 13.70 12.57 15.81
CA ASP A 220 14.08 11.30 16.45
C ASP A 220 12.98 10.26 16.72
N SER A 221 12.86 9.23 15.86
CA SER A 221 12.33 7.86 16.15
C SER A 221 11.80 7.08 14.93
N GLN A 222 11.93 7.57 13.69
CA GLN A 222 11.50 6.79 12.52
C GLN A 222 12.44 5.60 12.27
N PRO A 223 11.92 4.38 11.98
CA PRO A 223 12.76 3.29 11.55
C PRO A 223 13.44 3.64 10.21
N SER A 224 14.64 3.12 9.99
CA SER A 224 15.22 3.13 8.63
C SER A 224 14.29 2.36 7.68
N LEU A 225 14.36 2.64 6.38
CA LEU A 225 13.50 1.96 5.41
C LEU A 225 13.62 0.43 5.46
N SER A 226 14.83 -0.10 5.67
CA SER A 226 15.09 -1.54 5.82
C SER A 226 14.47 -2.16 7.07
N ASN A 227 14.29 -1.36 8.13
CA ASN A 227 13.75 -1.78 9.43
C ASN A 227 12.26 -1.41 9.57
N SER A 228 11.65 -0.85 8.52
CA SER A 228 10.20 -0.64 8.47
C SER A 228 9.49 -1.98 8.22
N LEU A 229 8.20 -2.07 8.57
CA LEU A 229 7.41 -3.29 8.40
C LEU A 229 7.49 -3.83 6.97
N ALA A 230 7.30 -2.97 5.97
CA ALA A 230 7.38 -3.37 4.57
C ALA A 230 8.82 -3.70 4.15
N GLY A 231 9.82 -2.96 4.66
CA GLY A 231 11.23 -3.18 4.36
C GLY A 231 11.73 -4.55 4.81
N GLU A 232 11.34 -5.00 6.00
CA GLU A 232 11.72 -6.31 6.54
C GLU A 232 11.16 -7.48 5.70
N ILE A 233 9.92 -7.34 5.24
CA ILE A 233 9.22 -8.36 4.42
C ILE A 233 9.79 -8.42 3.00
N VAL A 234 10.02 -7.25 2.42
CA VAL A 234 10.57 -7.10 1.08
C VAL A 234 12.02 -7.62 1.05
N GLY A 235 12.79 -7.37 2.11
CA GLY A 235 14.16 -7.83 2.25
C GLY A 235 15.18 -6.90 1.58
N GLN A 236 16.37 -7.43 1.29
CA GLN A 236 17.45 -6.71 0.62
C GLN A 236 17.72 -7.33 -0.75
N ALA A 237 18.02 -6.48 -1.74
CA ALA A 237 18.49 -6.83 -3.07
C ALA A 237 19.90 -6.27 -3.30
N GLY A 238 20.59 -6.77 -4.32
CA GLY A 238 21.96 -6.37 -4.68
C GLY A 238 23.01 -7.45 -4.44
N PRO A 239 24.31 -7.15 -4.59
CA PRO A 239 24.87 -5.82 -4.83
C PRO A 239 24.56 -5.29 -6.22
N ARG A 240 24.73 -3.98 -6.41
CA ARG A 240 24.78 -3.35 -7.74
C ARG A 240 26.14 -3.59 -8.38
N LEU A 241 26.16 -3.51 -9.70
CA LEU A 241 27.40 -3.55 -10.46
C LEU A 241 27.78 -2.14 -10.92
N GLU A 242 29.08 -1.85 -10.86
CA GLU A 242 29.67 -0.78 -11.64
C GLU A 242 30.21 -1.32 -12.95
N ILE A 243 30.08 -0.54 -14.02
CA ILE A 243 30.61 -0.86 -15.34
C ILE A 243 31.50 0.29 -15.80
N ARG A 244 32.75 -0.04 -16.16
CA ARG A 244 33.77 0.86 -16.68
C ARG A 244 34.18 0.45 -18.10
N GLY A 245 35.08 1.22 -18.71
CA GLY A 245 35.58 0.97 -20.06
C GLY A 245 35.03 1.91 -21.14
N ILE A 246 34.21 2.89 -20.76
CA ILE A 246 33.73 3.92 -21.69
C ILE A 246 34.93 4.72 -22.23
N PRO A 247 35.03 4.95 -23.56
CA PRO A 247 36.13 5.70 -24.15
C PRO A 247 36.26 7.10 -23.54
N LYS A 248 37.51 7.52 -23.27
CA LYS A 248 37.81 8.83 -22.65
C LYS A 248 37.23 9.99 -23.45
N GLU A 249 37.23 9.89 -24.78
CA GLU A 249 36.67 10.90 -25.70
C GLU A 249 35.17 11.11 -25.47
N ILE A 250 34.41 10.04 -25.23
CA ILE A 250 32.96 10.13 -24.95
C ILE A 250 32.71 10.88 -23.64
N ILE A 251 33.56 10.63 -22.63
CA ILE A 251 33.49 11.29 -21.32
C ILE A 251 33.89 12.77 -21.43
N GLN A 252 35.02 13.06 -22.11
CA GLN A 252 35.57 14.41 -22.25
C GLN A 252 34.67 15.32 -23.11
N ASN A 253 34.02 14.76 -24.14
CA ASN A 253 33.08 15.48 -24.99
C ASN A 253 31.72 15.74 -24.33
N GLY A 254 31.51 15.31 -23.07
CA GLY A 254 30.27 15.56 -22.33
C GLY A 254 29.03 14.91 -22.95
N LYS A 255 29.20 13.82 -23.72
CA LYS A 255 28.07 13.13 -24.36
C LYS A 255 27.15 12.43 -23.35
N LEU A 256 27.64 12.15 -22.16
CA LEU A 256 26.87 11.57 -21.06
C LEU A 256 26.44 12.67 -20.09
N GLY A 257 25.13 12.86 -19.97
CA GLY A 257 24.54 13.77 -19.00
C GLY A 257 24.74 13.25 -17.57
N GLU A 258 24.99 14.18 -16.65
CA GLU A 258 25.29 13.86 -15.26
C GLU A 258 24.13 13.10 -14.59
N PHE A 259 24.41 11.95 -13.98
CA PHE A 259 23.40 11.16 -13.27
C PHE A 259 22.19 10.81 -14.15
N HIS A 260 22.43 10.52 -15.44
CA HIS A 260 21.39 10.10 -16.37
C HIS A 260 21.31 8.60 -16.51
N ALA A 261 20.08 8.13 -16.67
CA ALA A 261 19.80 6.75 -17.02
C ALA A 261 19.96 6.52 -18.54
N TYR A 262 20.62 5.42 -18.87
CA TYR A 262 20.89 4.92 -20.21
C TYR A 262 20.51 3.44 -20.31
N GLU A 263 20.46 2.90 -21.53
CA GLU A 263 20.31 1.47 -21.77
C GLU A 263 21.68 0.88 -22.15
N LEU A 264 22.17 -0.10 -21.39
CA LEU A 264 23.30 -0.93 -21.80
C LEU A 264 22.76 -2.17 -22.51
N VAL A 265 23.15 -2.37 -23.77
CA VAL A 265 22.73 -3.50 -24.60
C VAL A 265 23.87 -4.53 -24.67
N LEU A 266 23.57 -5.75 -24.25
CA LEU A 266 24.50 -6.89 -24.29
C LEU A 266 24.47 -7.57 -25.67
N PRO A 267 25.47 -8.40 -26.02
CA PRO A 267 25.53 -9.12 -27.29
C PRO A 267 24.29 -9.97 -27.62
N ASN A 268 23.59 -10.47 -26.61
CA ASN A 268 22.35 -11.23 -26.75
C ASN A 268 21.09 -10.35 -26.79
N ASN A 269 21.24 -9.04 -27.02
CA ASN A 269 20.17 -8.04 -27.08
C ASN A 269 19.38 -7.84 -25.77
N VAL A 270 19.88 -8.38 -24.65
CA VAL A 270 19.34 -8.05 -23.34
C VAL A 270 19.77 -6.64 -22.97
N LYS A 271 18.81 -5.84 -22.53
CA LYS A 271 19.01 -4.45 -22.12
C LYS A 271 19.02 -4.34 -20.61
N ILE A 272 19.91 -3.51 -20.08
CA ILE A 272 20.03 -3.18 -18.66
C ILE A 272 19.99 -1.66 -18.51
N ALA A 273 19.06 -1.15 -17.70
CA ALA A 273 19.11 0.25 -17.29
C ALA A 273 20.36 0.54 -16.44
N VAL A 274 21.11 1.59 -16.79
CA VAL A 274 22.33 2.02 -16.09
C VAL A 274 22.37 3.52 -15.86
N LEU A 275 22.93 3.99 -14.75
CA LEU A 275 23.16 5.40 -14.45
C LEU A 275 24.60 5.79 -14.75
N TRP A 276 24.83 6.91 -15.43
CA TRP A 276 26.16 7.52 -15.48
C TRP A 276 26.47 8.27 -14.18
N ASP A 277 27.57 7.90 -13.50
CA ASP A 277 28.09 8.51 -12.27
C ASP A 277 29.42 9.23 -12.59
N PRO A 278 29.38 10.53 -12.95
CA PRO A 278 30.57 11.26 -13.39
C PRO A 278 31.71 11.32 -12.37
N PRO A 279 31.46 11.58 -11.06
CA PRO A 279 32.52 11.61 -10.04
C PRO A 279 33.39 10.37 -10.02
N ASN A 280 32.79 9.19 -10.18
CA ASN A 280 33.50 7.90 -10.15
C ASN A 280 33.84 7.36 -11.55
N LYS A 281 33.44 8.06 -12.62
CA LYS A 281 33.61 7.67 -14.03
C LYS A 281 33.15 6.24 -14.31
N ARG A 282 31.93 5.91 -13.88
CA ARG A 282 31.35 4.57 -13.98
C ARG A 282 29.87 4.61 -14.35
N LEU A 283 29.38 3.52 -14.90
CA LEU A 283 27.95 3.24 -14.98
C LEU A 283 27.52 2.39 -13.77
N ILE A 284 26.33 2.62 -13.23
CA ILE A 284 25.75 1.85 -12.11
C ILE A 284 24.49 1.14 -12.61
N THR A 285 24.33 -0.16 -12.36
CA THR A 285 23.11 -0.90 -12.71
C THR A 285 21.88 -0.39 -11.95
N LEU A 286 20.74 -0.25 -12.65
CA LEU A 286 19.46 0.26 -12.13
C LEU A 286 18.31 -0.76 -12.27
N GLU A 287 18.62 -2.05 -12.33
CA GLU A 287 17.62 -3.12 -12.45
C GLU A 287 17.77 -4.15 -11.34
N ASN A 288 16.70 -4.90 -11.09
CA ASN A 288 16.80 -6.13 -10.33
C ASN A 288 17.64 -7.16 -11.10
N LEU A 289 18.88 -7.40 -10.64
CA LEU A 289 19.81 -8.30 -11.31
C LEU A 289 19.35 -9.76 -11.35
N VAL A 290 18.45 -10.20 -10.48
CA VAL A 290 17.81 -11.53 -10.59
C VAL A 290 16.95 -11.59 -11.85
N TYR A 291 16.16 -10.55 -12.11
CA TYR A 291 15.36 -10.45 -13.34
C TYR A 291 16.27 -10.37 -14.58
N THR A 292 17.34 -9.57 -14.52
CA THR A 292 18.31 -9.46 -15.61
C THR A 292 19.00 -10.81 -15.89
N ALA A 293 19.50 -11.49 -14.87
CA ALA A 293 20.16 -12.80 -14.99
C ALA A 293 19.24 -13.82 -15.66
N ARG A 294 17.95 -13.87 -15.29
CA ARG A 294 16.98 -14.77 -15.94
C ARG A 294 16.82 -14.49 -17.43
N ASN A 295 16.76 -13.21 -17.84
CA ASN A 295 16.66 -12.87 -19.26
C ASN A 295 17.94 -13.24 -20.04
N LEU A 296 19.08 -13.33 -19.34
CA LEU A 296 20.33 -13.83 -19.88
C LEU A 296 20.43 -15.38 -19.89
N GLY A 297 19.37 -16.08 -19.48
CA GLY A 297 19.32 -17.55 -19.45
C GLY A 297 19.75 -18.19 -18.12
N TRP A 298 19.89 -17.41 -17.05
CA TRP A 298 20.21 -17.95 -15.73
C TRP A 298 19.01 -18.69 -15.11
N ASN A 299 19.26 -19.91 -14.63
CA ASN A 299 18.28 -20.70 -13.90
C ASN A 299 18.30 -20.33 -12.41
N LEU A 300 17.12 -20.26 -11.80
CA LEU A 300 17.04 -19.94 -10.39
C LEU A 300 17.60 -21.09 -9.54
N PRO A 301 18.52 -20.81 -8.61
CA PRO A 301 18.97 -21.82 -7.67
C PRO A 301 17.82 -22.19 -6.73
N LYS A 302 17.69 -23.47 -6.39
CA LYS A 302 16.75 -23.91 -5.34
C LYS A 302 17.26 -23.48 -3.97
N ARG A 303 16.33 -23.34 -3.02
CA ARG A 303 16.67 -23.17 -1.60
C ARG A 303 17.34 -24.45 -1.08
N ARG A 304 18.45 -24.32 -0.37
CA ARG A 304 19.16 -25.48 0.21
C ARG A 304 18.40 -26.02 1.43
N GLU A 305 18.61 -27.29 1.75
CA GLU A 305 18.13 -27.88 2.99
C GLU A 305 18.72 -27.11 4.19
N ASN A 306 17.88 -26.76 5.17
CA ASN A 306 18.22 -25.93 6.34
C ASN A 306 18.61 -24.46 6.08
N GLU A 307 18.48 -23.96 4.84
CA GLU A 307 18.72 -22.55 4.54
C GLU A 307 17.49 -21.69 4.89
N SER A 308 17.68 -20.66 5.72
CA SER A 308 16.60 -19.71 6.02
C SER A 308 16.20 -18.93 4.76
N LYS A 309 14.94 -18.50 4.67
CA LYS A 309 14.45 -17.68 3.54
C LYS A 309 15.30 -16.43 3.29
N LYS A 310 15.74 -15.78 4.37
CA LYS A 310 16.60 -14.58 4.32
C LYS A 310 17.98 -14.88 3.75
N ASN A 311 18.59 -16.01 4.14
CA ASN A 311 19.89 -16.42 3.60
C ASN A 311 19.80 -16.81 2.13
N TYR A 312 18.73 -17.51 1.75
CA TYR A 312 18.44 -17.83 0.37
C TYR A 312 18.29 -16.59 -0.50
N GLU A 313 17.50 -15.60 -0.08
CA GLU A 313 17.31 -14.35 -0.83
C GLU A 313 18.64 -13.60 -0.98
N LYS A 314 19.43 -13.49 0.09
CA LYS A 314 20.76 -12.87 0.03
C LYS A 314 21.70 -13.57 -0.95
N ARG A 315 21.73 -14.90 -0.92
CA ARG A 315 22.54 -15.72 -1.84
C ARG A 315 22.05 -15.60 -3.28
N LEU A 316 20.74 -15.67 -3.50
CA LEU A 316 20.11 -15.53 -4.82
C LEU A 316 20.53 -14.22 -5.50
N HIS A 317 20.44 -13.09 -4.78
CA HIS A 317 20.82 -11.80 -5.35
C HIS A 317 22.33 -11.69 -5.62
N LYS A 318 23.17 -12.27 -4.76
CA LYS A 318 24.62 -12.32 -4.96
C LYS A 318 25.02 -13.15 -6.18
N GLU A 319 24.50 -14.37 -6.30
CA GLU A 319 24.75 -15.26 -7.45
C GLU A 319 24.25 -14.64 -8.77
N ALA A 320 23.10 -13.95 -8.74
CA ALA A 320 22.59 -13.22 -9.90
C ALA A 320 23.52 -12.07 -10.30
N ALA A 321 24.02 -11.30 -9.33
CA ALA A 321 24.97 -10.22 -9.59
C ALA A 321 26.28 -10.74 -10.19
N ASP A 322 26.83 -11.85 -9.65
CA ASP A 322 28.01 -12.52 -10.18
C ASP A 322 27.79 -13.02 -11.63
N PHE A 323 26.62 -13.60 -11.91
CA PHE A 323 26.26 -14.06 -13.25
C PHE A 323 26.19 -12.91 -14.25
N VAL A 324 25.48 -11.82 -13.91
CA VAL A 324 25.38 -10.63 -14.76
C VAL A 324 26.76 -9.97 -14.94
N ARG A 325 27.57 -9.90 -13.88
CA ARG A 325 28.95 -9.40 -13.96
C ARG A 325 29.75 -10.19 -14.98
N ASN A 326 29.71 -11.53 -14.94
CA ASN A 326 30.43 -12.37 -15.89
C ASN A 326 29.90 -12.24 -17.34
N ALA A 327 28.60 -11.99 -17.51
CA ALA A 327 27.99 -11.73 -18.81
C ALA A 327 28.37 -10.34 -19.39
N LEU A 328 28.82 -9.42 -18.54
CA LEU A 328 29.27 -8.08 -18.93
C LEU A 328 30.80 -7.99 -19.07
N HIS A 329 31.54 -8.58 -18.13
CA HIS A 329 32.97 -8.39 -17.98
C HIS A 329 33.72 -8.89 -19.23
N ASP A 330 34.57 -8.02 -19.75
CA ASP A 330 35.32 -8.24 -20.98
C ASP A 330 34.46 -8.50 -22.24
N LYS A 331 33.16 -8.18 -22.20
CA LYS A 331 32.28 -8.26 -23.37
C LYS A 331 32.10 -6.91 -24.03
N THR A 332 31.94 -6.92 -25.35
CA THR A 332 31.58 -5.74 -26.13
C THR A 332 30.10 -5.43 -25.92
N VAL A 333 29.80 -4.25 -25.42
CA VAL A 333 28.44 -3.77 -25.12
C VAL A 333 28.20 -2.42 -25.77
N SER A 334 26.93 -2.11 -26.06
CA SER A 334 26.52 -0.82 -26.62
C SER A 334 25.80 0.00 -25.57
N LEU A 335 26.16 1.28 -25.44
CA LEU A 335 25.49 2.23 -24.57
C LEU A 335 24.55 3.09 -25.39
N ASN A 336 23.27 3.03 -25.07
CA ASN A 336 22.20 3.63 -25.86
C ASN A 336 21.42 4.68 -25.05
N ILE A 337 20.89 5.67 -25.76
CA ILE A 337 19.85 6.55 -25.25
C ILE A 337 18.54 5.75 -25.26
N PRO A 338 17.81 5.69 -24.12
CA PRO A 338 16.51 5.01 -24.09
C PRO A 338 15.58 5.59 -25.15
N PRO A 339 14.82 4.75 -25.87
CA PRO A 339 13.97 5.20 -26.97
C PRO A 339 12.88 6.17 -26.47
N LYS A 340 12.56 7.16 -27.31
CA LYS A 340 11.37 7.99 -27.13
C LYS A 340 10.15 7.19 -27.61
N TYR A 341 8.95 7.61 -27.21
CA TYR A 341 7.73 6.98 -27.72
C TYR A 341 7.70 7.07 -29.25
N GLY A 342 7.70 5.91 -29.92
CA GLY A 342 7.70 5.80 -31.37
C GLY A 342 9.06 5.97 -32.06
N THR A 343 10.19 5.99 -31.33
CA THR A 343 11.54 6.06 -31.94
C THR A 343 12.39 4.85 -31.55
N GLU A 344 13.37 4.53 -32.39
CA GLU A 344 14.40 3.54 -32.05
C GLU A 344 15.40 4.11 -31.02
N SER A 345 16.15 3.22 -30.37
CA SER A 345 17.21 3.59 -29.44
C SER A 345 18.46 4.04 -30.20
N GLU A 346 19.02 5.19 -29.87
CA GLU A 346 20.25 5.71 -30.47
C GLU A 346 21.47 5.18 -29.73
N THR A 347 22.45 4.64 -30.45
CA THR A 347 23.72 4.16 -29.85
C THR A 347 24.70 5.31 -29.68
N ILE A 348 25.16 5.54 -28.46
CA ILE A 348 26.16 6.57 -28.13
C ILE A 348 27.57 6.06 -28.45
N THR A 349 27.87 4.84 -28.00
CA THR A 349 29.19 4.22 -28.15
C THR A 349 29.10 2.71 -27.91
N THR A 350 30.10 1.99 -28.38
CA THR A 350 30.32 0.57 -28.10
C THR A 350 31.69 0.41 -27.46
N PHE A 351 31.78 -0.38 -26.40
CA PHE A 351 33.02 -0.55 -25.64
C PHE A 351 33.11 -1.91 -24.96
N LYS A 352 34.32 -2.29 -24.54
CA LYS A 352 34.56 -3.51 -23.76
C LYS A 352 34.30 -3.22 -22.28
N ALA A 353 33.24 -3.79 -21.73
CA ALA A 353 32.82 -3.51 -20.36
C ALA A 353 33.75 -4.13 -19.33
N GLN A 354 34.13 -3.34 -18.33
CA GLN A 354 34.82 -3.80 -17.13
C GLN A 354 33.83 -3.74 -15.98
N ALA A 355 33.20 -4.87 -15.67
CA ALA A 355 32.17 -4.96 -14.64
C ALA A 355 32.74 -5.47 -13.32
N SER A 356 32.39 -4.82 -12.22
CA SER A 356 32.72 -5.19 -10.85
C SER A 356 31.55 -4.84 -9.92
N GLU A 357 31.56 -5.38 -8.70
CA GLU A 357 30.53 -5.03 -7.71
C GLU A 357 30.84 -3.68 -7.06
N ILE A 358 29.78 -2.96 -6.71
CA ILE A 358 29.89 -1.78 -5.85
C ILE A 358 29.80 -2.27 -4.40
N LEU A 359 30.82 -1.97 -3.59
CA LEU A 359 30.82 -2.28 -2.16
C LEU A 359 29.64 -1.59 -1.45
N ASP A 360 29.03 -2.27 -0.48
CA ASP A 360 27.91 -1.77 0.34
C ASP A 360 26.70 -1.24 -0.46
N SER A 361 26.48 -1.80 -1.65
CA SER A 361 25.38 -1.40 -2.54
C SER A 361 24.14 -2.28 -2.44
N PHE A 362 24.00 -3.08 -1.37
CA PHE A 362 22.74 -3.75 -1.05
C PHE A 362 21.68 -2.71 -0.70
N TYR A 363 20.45 -2.93 -1.13
CA TYR A 363 19.37 -1.96 -0.98
C TYR A 363 18.04 -2.63 -0.68
N THR A 364 17.11 -1.85 -0.11
CA THR A 364 15.72 -2.28 0.06
C THR A 364 14.96 -1.97 -1.24
N PRO A 365 14.45 -2.96 -2.00
CA PRO A 365 13.70 -2.73 -3.24
C PRO A 365 12.27 -2.26 -2.95
N LEU A 366 12.14 -1.08 -2.34
CA LEU A 366 10.90 -0.47 -1.87
C LEU A 366 10.96 1.05 -2.12
N ILE A 367 9.91 1.61 -2.72
CA ILE A 367 9.78 3.06 -2.94
C ILE A 367 8.56 3.58 -2.16
N PRO A 368 8.74 4.18 -0.97
CA PRO A 368 7.69 4.90 -0.29
C PRO A 368 7.30 6.15 -1.08
N ILE A 369 6.01 6.42 -1.21
CA ILE A 369 5.48 7.60 -1.90
C ILE A 369 4.81 8.54 -0.88
N LEU A 370 3.88 8.02 -0.08
CA LEU A 370 3.10 8.79 0.90
C LEU A 370 2.90 8.00 2.20
N ALA A 371 3.02 8.69 3.33
CA ALA A 371 2.67 8.20 4.66
C ALA A 371 1.96 9.31 5.44
N GLU A 372 0.78 9.68 4.95
CA GLU A 372 -0.07 10.71 5.54
C GLU A 372 -1.11 10.07 6.47
N PRO A 373 -1.61 10.78 7.50
CA PRO A 373 -2.53 10.25 8.50
C PRO A 373 -3.69 9.42 7.94
N GLN A 374 -4.27 9.87 6.83
CA GLN A 374 -5.35 9.16 6.19
C GLN A 374 -4.87 8.19 5.11
N VAL A 375 -3.82 8.54 4.35
CA VAL A 375 -3.48 7.89 3.08
C VAL A 375 -2.03 7.42 3.05
N PHE A 376 -1.85 6.20 2.57
CA PHE A 376 -0.55 5.56 2.37
C PHE A 376 -0.38 5.12 0.92
N MET A 377 0.84 5.23 0.39
CA MET A 377 1.24 4.69 -0.91
C MET A 377 2.70 4.23 -0.91
N ALA A 378 2.96 3.02 -1.36
CA ALA A 378 4.32 2.49 -1.55
C ALA A 378 4.39 1.49 -2.70
N ILE A 379 5.50 1.48 -3.44
CA ILE A 379 5.76 0.50 -4.50
C ILE A 379 6.69 -0.58 -3.96
N VAL A 380 6.27 -1.84 -4.10
CA VAL A 380 7.00 -3.05 -3.66
C VAL A 380 7.12 -4.05 -4.82
N PRO A 381 7.98 -5.08 -4.72
CA PRO A 381 7.99 -6.19 -5.65
C PRO A 381 6.64 -6.92 -5.64
N ALA A 382 6.12 -7.28 -6.81
CA ALA A 382 4.79 -7.89 -6.92
C ALA A 382 4.63 -9.16 -6.06
N ASN A 383 5.64 -10.03 -6.06
CA ASN A 383 5.65 -11.27 -5.28
C ASN A 383 5.75 -11.06 -3.75
N LYS A 384 5.98 -9.83 -3.27
CA LYS A 384 6.04 -9.50 -1.84
C LYS A 384 4.79 -8.73 -1.37
N ALA A 385 3.99 -8.21 -2.30
CA ALA A 385 2.90 -7.29 -1.99
C ALA A 385 1.86 -7.90 -1.04
N PHE A 386 1.43 -9.13 -1.30
CA PHE A 386 0.43 -9.80 -0.47
C PHE A 386 0.93 -10.09 0.96
N GLU A 387 2.20 -10.44 1.13
CA GLU A 387 2.81 -10.58 2.46
C GLU A 387 2.87 -9.25 3.22
N VAL A 388 3.19 -8.16 2.53
CA VAL A 388 3.14 -6.81 3.12
C VAL A 388 1.72 -6.46 3.55
N VAL A 389 0.70 -6.81 2.75
CA VAL A 389 -0.72 -6.61 3.12
C VAL A 389 -1.08 -7.41 4.37
N LYS A 390 -0.69 -8.69 4.47
CA LYS A 390 -0.92 -9.51 5.67
C LYS A 390 -0.26 -8.90 6.90
N ALA A 391 0.96 -8.39 6.78
CA ALA A 391 1.64 -7.73 7.90
C ALA A 391 0.97 -6.40 8.30
N ILE A 392 0.53 -5.59 7.34
CA ILE A 392 -0.25 -4.37 7.62
C ILE A 392 -1.54 -4.72 8.35
N LYS A 393 -2.25 -5.78 7.91
CA LYS A 393 -3.43 -6.30 8.59
C LYS A 393 -3.13 -6.68 10.04
N THR A 394 -2.07 -7.45 10.27
CA THR A 394 -1.65 -7.84 11.62
C THR A 394 -1.35 -6.63 12.49
N LYS A 395 -0.57 -5.66 11.99
CA LYS A 395 -0.28 -4.41 12.70
C LYS A 395 -1.55 -3.64 13.02
N TYR A 396 -2.48 -3.53 12.06
CA TYR A 396 -3.76 -2.85 12.23
C TYR A 396 -4.64 -3.51 13.30
N GLU A 397 -4.80 -4.84 13.25
CA GLU A 397 -5.60 -5.56 14.23
C GLU A 397 -4.98 -5.49 15.63
N ARG A 398 -3.65 -5.47 15.73
CA ARG A 398 -2.92 -5.34 17.00
C ARG A 398 -3.04 -3.95 17.59
N GLU A 399 -2.81 -2.91 16.80
CA GLU A 399 -2.71 -1.52 17.30
C GLU A 399 -4.06 -0.80 17.34
N MET A 400 -4.99 -1.18 16.47
CA MET A 400 -6.31 -0.53 16.32
C MET A 400 -7.48 -1.48 16.65
N GLY A 401 -7.21 -2.73 17.08
CA GLY A 401 -8.23 -3.78 17.28
C GLY A 401 -9.41 -3.40 18.17
N LYS A 402 -9.17 -2.56 19.18
CA LYS A 402 -10.19 -2.08 20.14
C LYS A 402 -11.20 -1.10 19.55
N VAL A 403 -10.83 -0.43 18.45
CA VAL A 403 -11.68 0.55 17.76
C VAL A 403 -11.95 0.18 16.30
N ARG A 404 -11.53 -1.01 15.88
CA ARG A 404 -11.63 -1.54 14.51
C ARG A 404 -13.04 -1.44 13.93
N ASN A 405 -14.07 -1.64 14.76
CA ASN A 405 -15.48 -1.53 14.37
C ASN A 405 -15.86 -0.16 13.80
N ARG A 406 -15.10 0.89 14.12
CA ARG A 406 -15.39 2.31 13.79
C ARG A 406 -14.18 3.10 13.28
N LEU A 407 -13.04 2.44 13.09
CA LEU A 407 -11.85 2.96 12.41
C LEU A 407 -11.42 1.96 11.35
N PRO A 408 -12.19 1.78 10.27
CA PRO A 408 -11.88 0.80 9.23
C PRO A 408 -10.61 1.19 8.47
N LEU A 409 -9.92 0.15 7.98
CA LEU A 409 -8.78 0.29 7.08
C LEU A 409 -9.11 -0.29 5.71
N HIS A 410 -8.93 0.49 4.64
CA HIS A 410 -8.98 0.00 3.27
C HIS A 410 -7.57 -0.16 2.74
N ILE A 411 -7.25 -1.34 2.23
CA ILE A 411 -5.99 -1.62 1.53
C ILE A 411 -6.31 -2.00 0.08
N GLY A 412 -5.60 -1.39 -0.86
CA GLY A 412 -5.67 -1.71 -2.28
C GLY A 412 -4.29 -2.08 -2.83
N VAL A 413 -4.22 -2.99 -3.79
CA VAL A 413 -2.96 -3.34 -4.48
C VAL A 413 -3.13 -3.28 -5.99
N VAL A 414 -2.38 -2.40 -6.64
CA VAL A 414 -2.31 -2.29 -8.10
C VAL A 414 -1.04 -2.95 -8.58
N TYR A 415 -1.16 -4.14 -9.16
CA TYR A 415 -0.08 -4.85 -9.80
C TYR A 415 0.13 -4.34 -11.22
N ALA A 416 1.37 -4.33 -11.69
CA ALA A 416 1.69 -3.93 -13.05
C ALA A 416 3.03 -4.50 -13.54
N TYR A 417 3.21 -4.56 -14.85
CA TYR A 417 4.55 -4.70 -15.45
C TYR A 417 5.40 -3.45 -15.18
N ARG A 418 6.71 -3.61 -15.04
CA ARG A 418 7.63 -2.49 -14.74
C ARG A 418 7.60 -1.33 -15.76
N LYS A 419 7.23 -1.62 -17.02
CA LYS A 419 7.11 -0.63 -18.09
C LYS A 419 5.72 0.00 -18.19
N MET A 420 4.77 -0.40 -17.34
CA MET A 420 3.48 0.28 -17.22
C MET A 420 3.72 1.74 -16.81
N PRO A 421 3.12 2.74 -17.50
CA PRO A 421 3.28 4.13 -17.14
C PRO A 421 2.92 4.38 -15.67
N LEU A 422 3.84 4.95 -14.88
CA LEU A 422 3.62 5.24 -13.47
C LEU A 422 2.35 6.05 -13.22
N ARG A 423 1.99 6.96 -14.12
CA ARG A 423 0.74 7.74 -14.05
C ARG A 423 -0.50 6.85 -14.04
N ALA A 424 -0.52 5.76 -14.82
CA ALA A 424 -1.64 4.82 -14.84
C ALA A 424 -1.73 4.02 -13.53
N ILE A 425 -0.59 3.59 -12.99
CA ILE A 425 -0.51 2.90 -11.69
C ILE A 425 -1.01 3.83 -10.55
N LEU A 426 -0.55 5.09 -10.53
CA LEU A 426 -0.98 6.08 -9.53
C LEU A 426 -2.47 6.45 -9.66
N ASP A 427 -2.99 6.58 -10.89
CA ASP A 427 -4.42 6.81 -11.12
C ASP A 427 -5.26 5.63 -10.60
N ALA A 428 -4.86 4.40 -10.91
CA ALA A 428 -5.49 3.19 -10.40
C ALA A 428 -5.48 3.15 -8.86
N GLY A 429 -4.35 3.42 -8.23
CA GLY A 429 -4.25 3.46 -6.76
C GLY A 429 -5.15 4.54 -6.15
N ARG A 430 -5.19 5.75 -6.75
CA ARG A 430 -6.10 6.82 -6.33
C ARG A 430 -7.57 6.44 -6.49
N ARG A 431 -7.92 5.67 -7.51
CA ARG A 431 -9.30 5.16 -7.70
C ARG A 431 -9.68 4.19 -6.59
N MET A 432 -8.79 3.29 -6.17
CA MET A 432 -9.04 2.39 -5.03
C MET A 432 -9.34 3.19 -3.75
N LEU A 433 -8.58 4.27 -3.49
CA LEU A 433 -8.82 5.15 -2.34
C LEU A 433 -10.17 5.91 -2.36
N LYS A 434 -10.90 5.89 -3.49
CA LYS A 434 -12.27 6.44 -3.59
C LYS A 434 -13.34 5.48 -3.06
N GLN A 435 -12.99 4.25 -2.67
CA GLN A 435 -13.93 3.37 -2.00
C GLN A 435 -14.57 4.09 -0.82
N LYS A 436 -15.91 4.00 -0.74
CA LYS A 436 -16.69 4.49 0.40
C LYS A 436 -16.93 3.34 1.36
N TRP A 437 -16.99 3.65 2.66
CA TRP A 437 -17.45 2.72 3.66
C TRP A 437 -18.91 3.01 3.95
N ASN A 438 -19.78 2.05 3.67
CA ASN A 438 -21.12 2.06 4.22
C ASN A 438 -21.12 1.24 5.50
N ASN A 439 -21.64 1.85 6.56
CA ASN A 439 -21.75 1.20 7.86
C ASN A 439 -22.82 0.14 7.76
N LYS A 440 -22.44 -1.08 8.09
CA LYS A 440 -23.27 -2.24 7.91
C LYS A 440 -23.75 -2.71 9.27
N ARG A 441 -24.99 -3.20 9.30
CA ARG A 441 -25.56 -3.87 10.46
C ARG A 441 -25.06 -5.30 10.44
N TRP A 442 -24.46 -5.72 11.55
CA TRP A 442 -23.95 -7.06 11.74
C TRP A 442 -24.65 -7.70 12.92
N GLU A 443 -24.92 -8.98 12.81
CA GLU A 443 -25.48 -9.79 13.89
C GLU A 443 -24.34 -10.51 14.61
N VAL A 444 -24.34 -10.45 15.94
CA VAL A 444 -23.42 -11.22 16.78
C VAL A 444 -23.90 -12.67 16.80
N VAL A 445 -23.06 -13.57 16.29
CA VAL A 445 -23.35 -15.00 16.26
C VAL A 445 -22.83 -15.68 17.53
N CYS A 446 -21.57 -15.41 17.88
CA CYS A 446 -20.91 -16.03 19.01
C CYS A 446 -19.88 -15.07 19.62
N PRO A 447 -20.14 -14.54 20.82
CA PRO A 447 -19.15 -13.84 21.63
C PRO A 447 -18.55 -14.78 22.69
N ALA A 448 -17.22 -14.83 22.80
CA ALA A 448 -16.53 -15.61 23.83
C ALA A 448 -15.33 -14.83 24.38
N ARG A 449 -15.10 -14.89 25.70
CA ARG A 449 -13.83 -14.47 26.31
C ARG A 449 -12.88 -15.68 26.31
N LYS A 450 -11.67 -15.47 25.82
CA LYS A 450 -10.64 -16.47 25.55
C LYS A 450 -9.35 -16.11 26.29
N LEU A 451 -8.57 -17.10 26.71
CA LEU A 451 -7.33 -16.92 27.47
C LEU A 451 -6.29 -17.98 27.06
N ILE A 452 -5.05 -17.55 26.83
CA ILE A 452 -3.94 -18.44 26.44
C ILE A 452 -3.72 -19.56 27.48
N GLU A 453 -3.76 -19.24 28.78
CA GLU A 453 -3.54 -20.21 29.87
C GLU A 453 -4.59 -21.34 29.93
N LYS A 454 -5.78 -21.13 29.34
CA LYS A 454 -6.83 -22.16 29.22
C LYS A 454 -6.64 -23.05 27.98
N GLY A 455 -5.58 -22.85 27.21
CA GLY A 455 -5.33 -23.57 25.96
C GLY A 455 -6.17 -23.09 24.78
N ASP A 456 -6.84 -21.93 24.90
CA ASP A 456 -7.52 -21.32 23.77
C ASP A 456 -6.51 -20.91 22.68
N LYS A 457 -6.86 -21.18 21.42
CA LYS A 457 -5.97 -20.92 20.28
C LYS A 457 -6.18 -19.51 19.74
N LEU A 458 -5.19 -18.65 19.98
CA LEU A 458 -5.10 -17.36 19.31
C LEU A 458 -4.57 -17.57 17.87
N PRO A 459 -5.02 -16.81 16.87
CA PRO A 459 -4.43 -16.86 15.54
C PRO A 459 -2.93 -16.56 15.56
N GLU A 460 -2.15 -17.35 14.80
CA GLU A 460 -0.67 -17.30 14.79
C GLU A 460 -0.09 -15.90 14.57
N ARG A 461 -0.78 -15.06 13.79
CA ARG A 461 -0.38 -13.68 13.50
C ARG A 461 -0.30 -12.78 14.74
N PHE A 462 -0.88 -13.18 15.87
CA PHE A 462 -0.81 -12.44 17.13
C PHE A 462 0.20 -13.03 18.12
N HIS A 463 0.94 -14.08 17.77
CA HIS A 463 1.89 -14.71 18.69
C HIS A 463 3.08 -13.81 19.07
N ASP A 464 3.48 -12.89 18.18
CA ASP A 464 4.55 -11.91 18.44
C ASP A 464 4.08 -10.71 19.29
N ASP A 465 3.03 -10.88 20.10
CA ASP A 465 2.52 -9.85 21.00
C ASP A 465 3.45 -9.63 22.20
N GLN A 466 4.50 -8.84 21.99
CA GLN A 466 5.52 -8.51 22.99
C GLN A 466 4.92 -7.90 24.28
N ASN A 467 3.77 -7.23 24.17
CA ASN A 467 3.13 -6.51 25.27
C ASN A 467 2.11 -7.38 26.04
N GLY A 468 1.77 -8.56 25.53
CA GLY A 468 0.81 -9.47 26.18
C GLY A 468 -0.63 -8.94 26.27
N GLN A 469 -1.04 -7.99 25.41
CA GLN A 469 -2.42 -7.49 25.36
C GLN A 469 -3.43 -8.56 24.91
N PHE A 470 -2.98 -9.60 24.18
CA PHE A 470 -3.78 -10.75 23.76
C PHE A 470 -3.65 -11.97 24.68
N LYS A 471 -3.07 -11.84 25.88
CA LYS A 471 -3.16 -12.89 26.91
C LYS A 471 -4.62 -13.31 27.11
N GLU A 472 -5.51 -12.33 27.12
CA GLU A 472 -6.95 -12.49 27.10
C GLU A 472 -7.57 -11.69 25.96
N TRP A 473 -8.59 -12.23 25.30
CA TRP A 473 -9.32 -11.53 24.24
C TRP A 473 -10.80 -11.89 24.22
N PHE A 474 -11.60 -10.99 23.66
CA PHE A 474 -12.95 -11.30 23.22
C PHE A 474 -12.91 -11.73 21.75
N GLU A 475 -13.39 -12.93 21.48
CA GLU A 475 -13.59 -13.47 20.14
C GLU A 475 -15.06 -13.33 19.78
N VAL A 476 -15.37 -12.40 18.88
CA VAL A 476 -16.75 -12.08 18.49
C VAL A 476 -16.96 -12.44 17.02
N LEU A 477 -17.60 -13.57 16.77
CA LEU A 477 -18.05 -13.94 15.43
C LEU A 477 -19.30 -13.12 15.09
N ILE A 478 -19.24 -12.38 13.99
CA ILE A 478 -20.36 -11.59 13.50
C ILE A 478 -20.69 -11.93 12.04
N ARG A 479 -21.96 -11.79 11.68
CA ARG A 479 -22.50 -12.17 10.37
C ARG A 479 -23.27 -11.04 9.71
N GLN A 480 -23.13 -10.95 8.40
CA GLN A 480 -23.97 -10.14 7.53
C GLN A 480 -24.27 -10.89 6.23
N GLY A 481 -25.54 -11.29 6.05
CA GLY A 481 -25.92 -12.15 4.92
C GLY A 481 -25.05 -13.40 4.89
N ASN A 482 -24.38 -13.64 3.76
CA ASN A 482 -23.52 -14.82 3.55
C ASN A 482 -22.07 -14.63 4.00
N ARG A 483 -21.70 -13.45 4.53
CA ARG A 483 -20.34 -13.14 5.00
C ARG A 483 -20.27 -13.19 6.52
N THR A 484 -19.15 -13.68 7.01
CA THR A 484 -18.83 -13.75 8.44
C THR A 484 -17.44 -13.18 8.66
N LEU A 485 -17.24 -12.49 9.78
CA LEU A 485 -15.92 -12.06 10.22
C LEU A 485 -15.77 -12.31 11.72
N THR A 486 -14.53 -12.55 12.17
CA THR A 486 -14.23 -12.73 13.59
C THR A 486 -13.48 -11.52 14.11
N TRP A 487 -14.08 -10.79 15.04
CA TRP A 487 -13.46 -9.66 15.70
C TRP A 487 -12.71 -10.13 16.95
N TYR A 488 -11.38 -10.17 16.86
CA TYR A 488 -10.48 -10.45 17.98
C TYR A 488 -10.18 -9.13 18.71
N VAL A 489 -10.67 -9.00 19.93
CA VAL A 489 -10.57 -7.77 20.72
C VAL A 489 -9.67 -8.01 21.93
N PRO A 490 -8.50 -7.35 22.05
CA PRO A 490 -7.69 -7.46 23.25
C PRO A 490 -8.52 -7.08 24.49
N ALA A 491 -8.55 -7.97 25.49
CA ALA A 491 -9.29 -7.72 26.72
C ALA A 491 -8.47 -6.93 27.75
N LYS A 492 -7.14 -6.88 27.57
CA LYS A 492 -6.20 -6.17 28.45
C LYS A 492 -5.72 -4.85 27.84
N MET A 493 -5.23 -3.96 28.69
CA MET A 493 -4.49 -2.76 28.31
C MET A 493 -3.11 -3.12 27.74
N GLY A 494 -2.36 -2.11 27.29
CA GLY A 494 -1.03 -2.30 26.68
C GLY A 494 0.03 -2.84 27.64
N ASP A 495 -0.26 -2.93 28.93
CA ASP A 495 0.59 -3.57 29.95
C ASP A 495 0.39 -5.10 30.02
N GLY A 496 -0.62 -5.64 29.33
CA GLY A 496 -0.96 -7.06 29.37
C GLY A 496 -1.43 -7.55 30.74
N VAL A 497 -1.83 -6.66 31.64
CA VAL A 497 -2.25 -6.99 33.03
C VAL A 497 -3.60 -6.36 33.34
N THR A 498 -3.76 -5.07 33.07
CA THR A 498 -4.97 -4.31 33.43
C THR A 498 -6.14 -4.66 32.50
N ASP A 499 -7.31 -5.02 33.05
CA ASP A 499 -8.53 -5.22 32.26
C ASP A 499 -8.94 -3.91 31.56
N ASP A 500 -9.24 -3.99 30.26
CA ASP A 500 -9.66 -2.82 29.50
C ASP A 500 -11.14 -2.53 29.72
N HIS A 501 -11.44 -1.42 30.40
CA HIS A 501 -12.81 -0.93 30.60
C HIS A 501 -13.15 0.28 29.73
N TRP A 502 -12.24 0.74 28.87
CA TRP A 502 -12.29 2.08 28.26
C TRP A 502 -12.54 2.09 26.74
N TYR A 503 -11.96 1.15 25.99
CA TYR A 503 -11.88 1.27 24.53
C TYR A 503 -12.82 0.37 23.71
N PRO A 504 -12.99 -0.94 24.03
CA PRO A 504 -13.63 -1.88 23.13
C PRO A 504 -15.17 -1.82 23.23
N TYR A 505 -15.75 -0.71 22.79
CA TYR A 505 -17.19 -0.50 22.74
C TYR A 505 -17.71 -0.49 21.30
N VAL A 506 -18.95 -0.93 21.12
CA VAL A 506 -19.65 -0.93 19.83
C VAL A 506 -21.09 -0.48 19.99
N PHE A 507 -21.62 0.22 18.97
CA PHE A 507 -22.99 0.71 19.00
C PHE A 507 -23.97 -0.42 18.72
N LEU A 508 -24.98 -0.57 19.58
CA LEU A 508 -26.12 -1.45 19.34
C LEU A 508 -27.09 -0.81 18.36
N GLU A 509 -27.71 -1.62 17.50
CA GLU A 509 -28.87 -1.23 16.70
C GLU A 509 -30.14 -1.26 17.57
N SER A 510 -30.18 -0.42 18.59
CA SER A 510 -31.30 -0.30 19.51
C SER A 510 -31.41 1.14 20.04
N SER A 511 -32.64 1.64 20.15
CA SER A 511 -32.95 2.87 20.89
C SER A 511 -33.18 2.62 22.38
N SER A 512 -33.54 1.38 22.74
CA SER A 512 -33.81 0.97 24.12
C SER A 512 -32.52 0.81 24.93
N GLU A 513 -32.58 1.22 26.19
CA GLU A 513 -31.47 1.09 27.12
C GLU A 513 -31.16 -0.40 27.41
N PRO A 514 -29.90 -0.85 27.25
CA PRO A 514 -29.52 -2.24 27.49
C PRO A 514 -29.28 -2.50 28.98
N THR A 515 -30.36 -2.41 29.78
CA THR A 515 -30.33 -2.53 31.26
C THR A 515 -29.86 -3.90 31.77
N ASP A 516 -29.83 -4.90 30.90
CA ASP A 516 -29.35 -6.25 31.15
C ASP A 516 -27.84 -6.42 30.86
N ARG A 517 -27.11 -5.31 30.66
CA ARG A 517 -25.65 -5.24 30.53
C ARG A 517 -25.04 -4.43 31.68
N SER A 518 -23.79 -4.71 32.01
CA SER A 518 -23.08 -3.96 33.07
C SER A 518 -22.23 -2.80 32.54
N ARG A 519 -21.67 -2.96 31.34
CA ARG A 519 -20.78 -1.98 30.70
C ARG A 519 -21.41 -1.40 29.43
N TYR A 520 -22.23 -0.38 29.61
CA TYR A 520 -22.84 0.38 28.53
C TYR A 520 -22.93 1.88 28.85
N TYR A 521 -23.09 2.72 27.83
CA TYR A 521 -23.36 4.16 27.99
C TYR A 521 -23.87 4.79 26.68
N LYS A 522 -24.41 6.01 26.74
CA LYS A 522 -24.83 6.77 25.56
C LYS A 522 -23.69 7.59 24.95
N ALA A 523 -23.58 7.56 23.63
CA ALA A 523 -22.79 8.49 22.83
C ALA A 523 -23.50 8.82 21.52
N ILE A 524 -23.05 9.86 20.82
CA ILE A 524 -23.58 10.21 19.51
C ILE A 524 -23.10 9.16 18.51
N SER A 525 -24.04 8.43 17.91
CA SER A 525 -23.77 7.53 16.80
C SER A 525 -23.75 8.34 15.50
N PRO A 526 -22.65 8.33 14.73
CA PRO A 526 -22.58 9.05 13.45
C PRO A 526 -23.42 8.37 12.36
N TRP A 527 -23.99 7.20 12.63
CA TRP A 527 -24.72 6.40 11.63
C TRP A 527 -26.22 6.43 11.82
N ASN A 528 -26.67 6.45 13.09
CA ASN A 528 -28.06 6.66 13.43
C ASN A 528 -28.14 7.31 14.82
N PRO A 529 -28.50 8.59 14.93
CA PRO A 529 -28.59 9.30 16.21
C PRO A 529 -29.53 8.64 17.23
N SER A 530 -30.57 7.92 16.77
CA SER A 530 -31.50 7.20 17.66
C SER A 530 -30.87 5.95 18.31
N HIS A 531 -29.81 5.40 17.72
CA HIS A 531 -29.09 4.22 18.21
C HIS A 531 -27.81 4.63 18.92
N SER A 532 -27.97 5.28 20.07
CA SER A 532 -26.89 5.95 20.81
C SER A 532 -26.19 5.08 21.84
N TRP A 533 -26.63 3.83 22.04
CA TRP A 533 -26.10 2.96 23.09
C TRP A 533 -24.84 2.23 22.62
N LEU A 534 -23.74 2.46 23.33
CA LEU A 534 -22.50 1.72 23.24
C LEU A 534 -22.49 0.62 24.30
N VAL A 535 -22.14 -0.59 23.89
CA VAL A 535 -21.93 -1.74 24.78
C VAL A 535 -20.50 -2.24 24.62
N HIS A 536 -19.88 -2.60 25.74
CA HIS A 536 -18.55 -3.17 25.76
C HIS A 536 -18.54 -4.53 25.05
N ALA A 537 -17.51 -4.85 24.25
CA ALA A 537 -17.43 -6.07 23.45
C ALA A 537 -17.59 -7.34 24.29
N GLY A 538 -17.06 -7.34 25.51
CA GLY A 538 -17.23 -8.43 26.48
C GLY A 538 -18.64 -8.60 27.07
N GLU A 539 -19.60 -7.73 26.74
CA GLU A 539 -21.00 -7.82 27.16
C GLU A 539 -21.93 -8.15 25.99
N LEU A 540 -21.39 -8.36 24.78
CA LEU A 540 -22.20 -8.76 23.62
C LEU A 540 -22.82 -10.13 23.85
N LYS A 541 -24.05 -10.32 23.37
CA LYS A 541 -24.78 -11.59 23.42
C LYS A 541 -25.12 -12.07 22.01
N PRO A 542 -25.28 -13.38 21.80
CA PRO A 542 -25.80 -13.90 20.53
C PRO A 542 -27.13 -13.23 20.15
N GLY A 543 -27.28 -12.87 18.88
CA GLY A 543 -28.44 -12.16 18.34
C GLY A 543 -28.38 -10.63 18.44
N ASP A 544 -27.41 -10.06 19.17
CA ASP A 544 -27.22 -8.61 19.20
C ASP A 544 -26.95 -8.07 17.79
N LYS A 545 -27.65 -7.00 17.41
CA LYS A 545 -27.38 -6.27 16.17
C LYS A 545 -26.50 -5.07 16.48
N ILE A 546 -25.40 -4.92 15.75
CA ILE A 546 -24.37 -3.91 15.99
C ILE A 546 -24.03 -3.12 14.72
N TYR A 547 -23.56 -1.89 14.90
CA TYR A 547 -22.91 -1.14 13.85
C TYR A 547 -21.42 -1.49 13.79
N PHE A 548 -21.00 -2.09 12.67
CA PHE A 548 -19.62 -2.48 12.44
C PHE A 548 -19.22 -2.18 11.00
N THR A 549 -18.14 -1.41 10.85
CA THR A 549 -17.61 -1.02 9.55
C THR A 549 -16.35 -1.83 9.29
N PRO A 550 -16.41 -2.87 8.45
CA PRO A 550 -15.28 -3.76 8.26
C PRO A 550 -14.18 -3.09 7.43
N ALA A 551 -12.94 -3.48 7.73
CA ALA A 551 -11.78 -3.21 6.88
C ALA A 551 -11.91 -3.98 5.56
N THR A 552 -11.31 -3.47 4.48
CA THR A 552 -11.46 -4.03 3.13
C THR A 552 -10.12 -4.20 2.41
N PHE A 553 -10.08 -5.16 1.50
CA PHE A 553 -8.96 -5.44 0.61
C PHE A 553 -9.44 -5.45 -0.85
N ASP A 554 -8.73 -4.78 -1.74
CA ASP A 554 -8.97 -4.83 -3.19
C ASP A 554 -7.64 -5.00 -3.94
N PHE A 555 -7.70 -5.56 -5.14
CA PHE A 555 -6.53 -5.66 -6.01
C PHE A 555 -6.91 -5.62 -7.50
N GLU A 556 -5.99 -5.10 -8.32
CA GLU A 556 -6.13 -5.07 -9.77
C GLU A 556 -4.78 -5.29 -10.45
N PHE A 557 -4.76 -6.01 -11.57
CA PHE A 557 -3.57 -6.15 -12.39
C PHE A 557 -3.72 -5.34 -13.67
N LEU A 558 -2.86 -4.34 -13.84
CA LEU A 558 -2.79 -3.56 -15.06
C LEU A 558 -1.94 -4.32 -16.09
N ASP A 559 -2.56 -5.21 -16.84
CA ASP A 559 -2.00 -5.77 -18.08
C ASP A 559 -2.02 -4.73 -19.21
N THR A 560 -3.00 -3.84 -19.16
CA THR A 560 -3.17 -2.69 -20.06
C THR A 560 -3.49 -1.42 -19.27
N ASN A 561 -3.29 -0.26 -19.90
CA ASN A 561 -3.67 1.02 -19.30
C ASN A 561 -5.18 1.08 -18.99
N ALA A 562 -6.03 0.44 -19.79
CA ALA A 562 -7.48 0.56 -19.70
C ALA A 562 -8.06 -0.04 -18.41
N ARG A 563 -7.43 -1.10 -17.86
CA ARG A 563 -7.87 -1.77 -16.62
C ARG A 563 -8.06 -0.82 -15.44
N ARG A 564 -7.34 0.30 -15.38
CA ARG A 564 -7.51 1.30 -14.31
C ARG A 564 -8.94 1.84 -14.22
N PHE A 565 -9.70 1.82 -15.31
CA PHE A 565 -11.09 2.28 -15.34
C PHE A 565 -12.08 1.25 -14.82
N GLU A 566 -11.69 -0.03 -14.76
CA GLU A 566 -12.46 -1.08 -14.09
C GLU A 566 -12.45 -0.88 -12.56
N ILE A 567 -11.56 -0.01 -12.04
CA ILE A 567 -11.57 0.47 -10.67
C ILE A 567 -12.65 1.53 -10.50
N ALA A 568 -13.87 1.03 -10.30
CA ALA A 568 -15.07 1.81 -10.03
C ALA A 568 -15.90 1.14 -8.94
N TYR A 569 -16.32 1.92 -7.95
CA TYR A 569 -17.19 1.47 -6.88
C TYR A 569 -18.60 2.03 -7.06
N ASP A 570 -19.60 1.30 -6.59
CA ASP A 570 -20.97 1.81 -6.46
C ASP A 570 -21.13 2.68 -5.20
N LYS A 571 -22.37 3.10 -4.93
CA LYS A 571 -22.73 3.91 -3.76
C LYS A 571 -22.48 3.19 -2.43
N ASP A 572 -22.41 1.86 -2.45
CA ASP A 572 -22.21 0.99 -1.30
C ASP A 572 -20.75 0.60 -1.08
N GLY A 573 -19.85 1.15 -1.91
CA GLY A 573 -18.43 0.84 -1.88
C GLY A 573 -18.10 -0.53 -2.43
N LYS A 574 -19.03 -1.21 -3.11
CA LYS A 574 -18.80 -2.49 -3.78
C LYS A 574 -18.20 -2.24 -5.16
N ARG A 575 -17.29 -3.11 -5.60
CA ARG A 575 -16.66 -3.01 -6.91
C ARG A 575 -17.68 -3.37 -7.98
N LYS A 576 -17.82 -2.49 -8.98
CA LYS A 576 -18.67 -2.76 -10.14
C LYS A 576 -18.13 -3.94 -10.93
N ASN A 577 -19.03 -4.74 -11.52
CA ASN A 577 -18.70 -5.90 -12.34
C ASN A 577 -17.80 -6.92 -11.61
N SER A 578 -17.93 -7.02 -10.29
CA SER A 578 -17.23 -8.00 -9.49
C SER A 578 -18.18 -8.69 -8.51
N LEU A 579 -18.04 -10.01 -8.43
CA LEU A 579 -18.78 -10.84 -7.48
C LEU A 579 -18.27 -10.61 -6.04
N THR A 580 -16.95 -10.48 -5.90
CA THR A 580 -16.21 -10.58 -4.63
C THR A 580 -15.69 -9.24 -4.14
N LYS A 581 -15.21 -8.38 -5.05
CA LYS A 581 -14.43 -7.20 -4.67
C LYS A 581 -15.32 -6.04 -4.20
N PRO A 582 -14.84 -5.22 -3.24
CA PRO A 582 -13.67 -5.49 -2.42
C PRO A 582 -13.96 -6.60 -1.38
N TYR A 583 -12.93 -7.37 -1.08
CA TYR A 583 -12.89 -8.34 0.00
C TYR A 583 -12.97 -7.62 1.35
N LEU A 584 -13.45 -8.31 2.38
CA LEU A 584 -13.14 -7.90 3.75
C LEU A 584 -11.65 -8.17 3.96
N LEU A 585 -11.01 -7.35 4.78
CA LEU A 585 -9.60 -7.59 5.11
C LEU A 585 -9.41 -8.96 5.79
N ASP A 586 -10.42 -9.46 6.51
CA ASP A 586 -10.47 -10.81 7.12
C ASP A 586 -10.57 -11.97 6.12
N GLU A 587 -10.92 -11.69 4.87
CA GLU A 587 -11.05 -12.72 3.84
C GLU A 587 -9.74 -12.92 3.07
N VAL A 588 -8.73 -12.08 3.32
CA VAL A 588 -7.39 -12.21 2.74
C VAL A 588 -6.77 -13.56 3.13
N GLU A 589 -6.96 -14.00 4.38
CA GLU A 589 -6.51 -15.32 4.83
C GLU A 589 -7.20 -16.48 4.09
N ILE A 590 -8.42 -16.28 3.59
CA ILE A 590 -9.12 -17.30 2.81
C ILE A 590 -8.43 -17.49 1.46
N LEU A 591 -8.06 -16.40 0.79
CA LEU A 591 -7.32 -16.46 -0.48
C LEU A 591 -5.98 -17.21 -0.29
N ASP A 592 -5.22 -16.84 0.74
CA ASP A 592 -3.95 -17.48 1.12
C ASP A 592 -4.13 -18.97 1.40
N LYS A 593 -5.20 -19.33 2.14
CA LYS A 593 -5.52 -20.71 2.51
C LYS A 593 -5.91 -21.55 1.29
N ILE A 594 -6.71 -21.02 0.37
CA ILE A 594 -7.07 -21.72 -0.88
C ILE A 594 -5.81 -22.06 -1.65
N TRP A 595 -4.96 -21.06 -1.89
CA TRP A 595 -3.74 -21.24 -2.67
C TRP A 595 -2.80 -22.26 -2.03
N LYS A 596 -2.44 -22.06 -0.75
CA LYS A 596 -1.59 -23.00 -0.01
C LYS A 596 -2.15 -24.42 0.03
N PHE A 597 -3.48 -24.57 0.09
CA PHE A 597 -4.10 -25.90 0.12
C PHE A 597 -3.92 -26.66 -1.19
N ILE A 598 -4.08 -25.99 -2.34
CA ILE A 598 -4.01 -26.63 -3.66
C ILE A 598 -2.56 -26.77 -4.16
N THR A 599 -1.65 -25.91 -3.70
CA THR A 599 -0.23 -25.94 -4.09
C THR A 599 0.69 -26.61 -3.08
N GLN A 600 0.17 -27.09 -1.95
CA GLN A 600 0.94 -27.82 -0.95
C GLN A 600 1.77 -28.91 -1.64
N GLU A 601 3.06 -29.00 -1.30
CA GLU A 601 3.97 -30.01 -1.85
C GLU A 601 4.09 -31.23 -0.92
N GLN A 602 4.10 -32.40 -1.53
CA GLN A 602 4.52 -33.64 -0.89
C GLN A 602 5.26 -34.50 -1.91
N ASN A 603 6.48 -34.93 -1.57
CA ASN A 603 7.35 -35.76 -2.43
C ASN A 603 7.60 -35.14 -3.82
N GLY A 604 7.86 -33.83 -3.87
CA GLY A 604 8.16 -33.08 -5.09
C GLY A 604 6.96 -32.84 -6.00
N LYS A 605 5.74 -33.07 -5.51
CA LYS A 605 4.50 -32.91 -6.28
C LYS A 605 3.51 -32.00 -5.56
N PRO A 606 2.92 -30.99 -6.24
CA PRO A 606 1.85 -30.20 -5.66
C PRO A 606 0.56 -31.02 -5.55
N ARG A 607 -0.37 -30.62 -4.69
CA ARG A 607 -1.64 -31.36 -4.54
C ARG A 607 -2.47 -31.38 -5.82
N LEU A 608 -2.49 -30.26 -6.55
CA LEU A 608 -3.01 -30.15 -7.91
C LEU A 608 -1.92 -29.60 -8.83
N SER A 609 -1.79 -30.19 -10.02
CA SER A 609 -0.92 -29.65 -11.07
C SER A 609 -1.42 -28.29 -11.57
N THR A 610 -0.53 -27.47 -12.12
CA THR A 610 -0.91 -26.18 -12.72
C THR A 610 -2.03 -26.36 -13.77
N THR A 611 -1.92 -27.38 -14.64
CA THR A 611 -2.93 -27.70 -15.67
C THR A 611 -4.29 -27.99 -15.05
N GLN A 612 -4.35 -28.79 -13.99
CA GLN A 612 -5.61 -29.14 -13.32
C GLN A 612 -6.25 -27.92 -12.63
N ILE A 613 -5.45 -27.04 -12.03
CA ILE A 613 -5.94 -25.80 -11.41
C ILE A 613 -6.63 -24.91 -12.46
N PHE A 614 -6.02 -24.76 -13.63
CA PHE A 614 -6.60 -23.97 -14.73
C PHE A 614 -7.86 -24.59 -15.29
N ALA A 615 -7.85 -25.91 -15.56
CA ALA A 615 -9.02 -26.62 -16.04
C ALA A 615 -10.22 -26.43 -15.09
N LEU A 616 -10.01 -26.59 -13.79
CA LEU A 616 -11.06 -26.36 -12.79
C LEU A 616 -11.58 -24.92 -12.83
N ARG A 617 -10.68 -23.92 -12.82
CA ARG A 617 -11.05 -22.50 -12.87
C ARG A 617 -11.89 -22.18 -14.11
N GLU A 618 -11.42 -22.59 -15.29
CA GLU A 618 -12.12 -22.32 -16.56
C GLU A 618 -13.48 -23.01 -16.60
N MET A 619 -13.56 -24.29 -16.23
CA MET A 619 -14.84 -25.00 -16.17
C MET A 619 -15.84 -24.34 -15.24
N ILE A 620 -15.41 -23.84 -14.08
CA ILE A 620 -16.29 -23.15 -13.12
C ILE A 620 -16.81 -21.84 -13.70
N GLU A 621 -15.93 -20.98 -14.21
CA GLU A 621 -16.33 -19.64 -14.66
C GLU A 621 -17.06 -19.66 -16.00
N THR A 622 -16.66 -20.51 -16.96
CA THR A 622 -17.43 -20.73 -18.18
C THR A 622 -18.84 -21.22 -17.85
N LYS A 623 -18.98 -22.16 -16.90
CA LYS A 623 -20.32 -22.64 -16.52
C LYS A 623 -21.14 -21.57 -15.82
N ARG A 624 -20.51 -20.70 -15.05
CA ARG A 624 -21.19 -19.56 -14.41
C ARG A 624 -21.72 -18.59 -15.47
N GLU A 625 -20.91 -18.25 -16.47
CA GLU A 625 -21.30 -17.38 -17.58
C GLU A 625 -22.39 -18.01 -18.45
N GLU A 626 -22.35 -19.32 -18.68
CA GLU A 626 -23.37 -20.05 -19.43
C GLU A 626 -24.73 -20.11 -18.73
N TRP A 627 -24.74 -20.25 -17.39
CA TRP A 627 -25.97 -20.49 -16.63
C TRP A 627 -26.61 -19.22 -16.06
N PHE A 628 -25.86 -18.12 -15.95
CA PHE A 628 -26.33 -16.90 -15.28
C PHE A 628 -25.97 -15.64 -16.05
N ASP A 629 -26.98 -14.86 -16.44
CA ASP A 629 -26.78 -13.51 -17.00
C ASP A 629 -26.09 -12.58 -15.97
N GLU A 630 -26.48 -12.73 -14.70
CA GLU A 630 -25.92 -12.00 -13.57
C GLU A 630 -25.14 -12.96 -12.66
N PRO A 631 -23.80 -12.83 -12.54
CA PRO A 631 -22.98 -13.76 -11.78
C PRO A 631 -23.40 -13.93 -10.32
N HIS A 632 -24.07 -12.94 -9.72
CA HIS A 632 -24.56 -13.00 -8.34
C HIS A 632 -25.61 -14.08 -8.11
N ASN A 633 -26.36 -14.46 -9.15
CA ASN A 633 -27.41 -15.49 -9.04
C ASN A 633 -26.80 -16.88 -8.75
N SER A 634 -25.56 -17.12 -9.20
CA SER A 634 -24.84 -18.36 -8.92
C SER A 634 -24.59 -18.63 -7.43
N LEU A 635 -24.64 -17.60 -6.57
CA LEU A 635 -24.37 -17.73 -5.14
C LEU A 635 -25.44 -18.52 -4.39
N ALA A 636 -26.66 -18.55 -4.90
CA ALA A 636 -27.82 -19.21 -4.29
C ALA A 636 -28.25 -20.47 -5.05
N ASP A 637 -27.58 -20.80 -6.15
CA ASP A 637 -27.98 -21.93 -7.01
C ASP A 637 -27.35 -23.26 -6.53
N GLU A 638 -28.19 -24.17 -6.05
CA GLU A 638 -27.77 -25.47 -5.53
C GLU A 638 -27.21 -26.40 -6.62
N ASN A 639 -27.67 -26.28 -7.87
CA ASN A 639 -27.15 -27.08 -8.99
C ASN A 639 -25.71 -26.69 -9.31
N PHE A 640 -25.42 -25.38 -9.34
CA PHE A 640 -24.08 -24.84 -9.56
C PHE A 640 -23.14 -25.18 -8.41
N LYS A 641 -23.64 -25.16 -7.16
CA LYS A 641 -22.89 -25.63 -5.99
C LYS A 641 -22.55 -27.12 -6.09
N LYS A 642 -23.51 -27.95 -6.49
CA LYS A 642 -23.29 -29.39 -6.73
C LYS A 642 -22.29 -29.61 -7.86
N PHE A 643 -22.41 -28.87 -8.96
CA PHE A 643 -21.45 -28.89 -10.06
C PHE A 643 -20.02 -28.58 -9.59
N CYS A 644 -19.83 -27.47 -8.84
CA CYS A 644 -18.52 -27.13 -8.25
C CYS A 644 -17.98 -28.24 -7.36
N HIS A 645 -18.83 -28.84 -6.51
CA HIS A 645 -18.45 -29.95 -5.64
C HIS A 645 -18.00 -31.17 -6.45
N ASP A 646 -18.77 -31.57 -7.46
CA ASP A 646 -18.48 -32.74 -8.29
C ASP A 646 -17.19 -32.55 -9.11
N LEU A 647 -16.87 -31.32 -9.54
CA LEU A 647 -15.58 -31.00 -10.15
C LEU A 647 -14.40 -31.29 -9.21
N PHE A 648 -14.48 -30.86 -7.94
CA PHE A 648 -13.40 -31.12 -6.98
C PHE A 648 -13.33 -32.59 -6.55
N VAL A 649 -14.46 -33.31 -6.50
CA VAL A 649 -14.49 -34.76 -6.22
C VAL A 649 -13.74 -35.55 -7.31
N ASN A 650 -13.90 -35.13 -8.56
CA ASN A 650 -13.36 -35.77 -9.75
C ASN A 650 -12.00 -35.19 -10.20
N ALA A 651 -11.50 -34.16 -9.51
CA ALA A 651 -10.19 -33.58 -9.81
C ALA A 651 -9.06 -34.59 -9.62
N GLN A 652 -8.03 -34.47 -10.45
CA GLN A 652 -6.82 -35.31 -10.38
C GLN A 652 -5.89 -34.82 -9.27
N TRP A 653 -6.20 -35.19 -8.02
CA TRP A 653 -5.34 -34.94 -6.86
C TRP A 653 -4.07 -35.80 -6.93
N GLN A 654 -2.89 -35.17 -6.98
CA GLN A 654 -1.63 -35.91 -7.13
C GLN A 654 -1.26 -36.71 -5.88
N TRP A 655 -1.73 -36.25 -4.72
CA TRP A 655 -1.62 -36.94 -3.45
C TRP A 655 -2.70 -36.45 -2.48
N GLY A 656 -3.00 -37.29 -1.47
CA GLY A 656 -3.88 -36.93 -0.35
C GLY A 656 -5.22 -36.33 -0.76
N LYS A 657 -6.09 -37.12 -1.42
CA LYS A 657 -7.44 -36.71 -1.81
C LYS A 657 -8.16 -36.05 -0.61
N PRO A 658 -8.75 -34.85 -0.77
CA PRO A 658 -9.40 -34.18 0.34
C PRO A 658 -10.60 -34.96 0.88
N ASP A 659 -10.82 -34.87 2.19
CA ASP A 659 -12.03 -35.39 2.82
C ASP A 659 -13.28 -34.58 2.40
N LYS A 660 -14.47 -35.12 2.71
CA LYS A 660 -15.75 -34.51 2.34
C LYS A 660 -15.88 -33.06 2.82
N SER A 661 -15.34 -32.74 4.00
CA SER A 661 -15.45 -31.38 4.56
C SER A 661 -14.62 -30.36 3.77
N LYS A 662 -13.41 -30.74 3.35
CA LYS A 662 -12.53 -29.91 2.53
C LYS A 662 -13.03 -29.75 1.10
N LEU A 663 -13.61 -30.82 0.52
CA LEU A 663 -14.25 -30.74 -0.79
C LEU A 663 -15.44 -29.78 -0.77
N GLN A 664 -16.29 -29.87 0.26
CA GLN A 664 -17.40 -28.92 0.45
C GLN A 664 -16.90 -27.49 0.62
N TRP A 665 -15.85 -27.28 1.42
CA TRP A 665 -15.25 -25.96 1.58
C TRP A 665 -14.73 -25.38 0.27
N LEU A 666 -14.00 -26.16 -0.54
CA LEU A 666 -13.52 -25.71 -1.85
C LEU A 666 -14.66 -25.39 -2.81
N ALA A 667 -15.72 -26.22 -2.82
CA ALA A 667 -16.91 -25.96 -3.61
C ALA A 667 -17.57 -24.64 -3.21
N ASP A 668 -17.72 -24.37 -1.91
CA ASP A 668 -18.27 -23.11 -1.40
C ASP A 668 -17.39 -21.91 -1.79
N MET A 669 -16.05 -22.07 -1.76
CA MET A 669 -15.12 -21.02 -2.18
C MET A 669 -15.17 -20.76 -3.69
N ALA A 670 -15.37 -21.79 -4.50
CA ALA A 670 -15.57 -21.67 -5.94
C ALA A 670 -16.88 -20.98 -6.28
N VAL A 671 -17.98 -21.37 -5.63
CA VAL A 671 -19.29 -20.71 -5.82
C VAL A 671 -19.18 -19.22 -5.52
N ARG A 672 -18.48 -18.85 -4.44
CA ARG A 672 -18.25 -17.44 -4.05
C ARG A 672 -17.29 -16.67 -4.97
N GLY A 673 -16.58 -17.34 -5.88
CA GLY A 673 -15.56 -16.74 -6.75
C GLY A 673 -14.16 -16.60 -6.11
N TYR A 674 -13.98 -17.04 -4.87
CA TYR A 674 -12.73 -16.87 -4.11
C TYR A 674 -11.64 -17.79 -4.65
N PHE A 675 -12.02 -18.99 -5.11
CA PHE A 675 -11.10 -19.91 -5.78
C PHE A 675 -10.49 -19.28 -7.03
N THR A 676 -11.35 -18.75 -7.91
CA THR A 676 -10.95 -18.09 -9.17
C THR A 676 -10.03 -16.91 -8.91
N ASP A 677 -10.37 -16.06 -7.95
CA ASP A 677 -9.57 -14.89 -7.59
C ASP A 677 -8.25 -15.26 -6.90
N ALA A 678 -8.22 -16.29 -6.06
CA ALA A 678 -6.98 -16.79 -5.47
C ALA A 678 -6.03 -17.30 -6.55
N VAL A 679 -6.52 -18.17 -7.46
CA VAL A 679 -5.72 -18.66 -8.60
C VAL A 679 -5.23 -17.49 -9.46
N TYR A 680 -6.10 -16.53 -9.75
CA TYR A 680 -5.71 -15.34 -10.53
C TYR A 680 -4.63 -14.52 -9.81
N LEU A 681 -4.81 -14.20 -8.53
CA LEU A 681 -3.87 -13.40 -7.76
C LEU A 681 -2.49 -14.08 -7.62
N PHE A 682 -2.44 -15.31 -7.11
CA PHE A 682 -1.15 -15.93 -6.80
C PHE A 682 -0.45 -16.46 -8.05
N HIS A 683 -1.15 -17.20 -8.92
CA HIS A 683 -0.55 -17.78 -10.11
C HIS A 683 -0.40 -16.76 -11.24
N HIS A 684 -1.49 -16.09 -11.63
CA HIS A 684 -1.45 -15.22 -12.81
C HIS A 684 -0.73 -13.90 -12.53
N VAL A 685 -0.99 -13.25 -11.39
CA VAL A 685 -0.50 -11.91 -11.05
C VAL A 685 0.85 -11.94 -10.30
N MET A 686 0.99 -12.75 -9.26
CA MET A 686 2.25 -12.85 -8.49
C MET A 686 3.24 -13.89 -9.06
N LYS A 687 2.81 -14.71 -10.03
CA LYS A 687 3.64 -15.76 -10.66
C LYS A 687 4.23 -16.72 -9.64
N GLU A 688 3.47 -17.00 -8.59
CA GLU A 688 3.75 -18.13 -7.72
C GLU A 688 3.45 -19.42 -8.49
N LYS A 689 4.41 -20.34 -8.47
CA LYS A 689 4.22 -21.68 -9.01
C LYS A 689 3.90 -22.64 -7.87
N PRO A 690 3.17 -23.74 -8.14
CA PRO A 690 3.07 -24.82 -7.16
C PRO A 690 4.47 -25.33 -6.80
N GLU A 691 4.71 -25.53 -5.51
CA GLU A 691 5.98 -26.09 -5.01
C GLU A 691 6.19 -27.48 -5.65
N GLY A 692 7.32 -27.69 -6.34
CA GLY A 692 7.63 -28.91 -7.12
C GLY A 692 7.68 -28.75 -8.65
N GLU A 693 7.09 -27.69 -9.22
CA GLU A 693 7.13 -27.37 -10.67
C GLU A 693 8.11 -26.21 -11.02
N GLU A 694 9.04 -25.89 -10.10
CA GLU A 694 10.09 -24.85 -10.28
C GLU A 694 11.24 -25.26 -11.19
#